data_AF-A0AB34T8Q1-F1
#
_entry.id   AF-A0AB34T8Q1-F1
#
_cell.length_a   1.000
_cell.length_b   1.000
_cell.length_c   1.000
_cell.angle_alpha   90.00
_cell.angle_beta   90.00
_cell.angle_gamma   90.00
#
_symmetry.space_group_name_H-M   'P 1'
#
loop_
_entity.id
_entity.type
_entity.pdbx_description
1 polymer ?
#
loop_
_entity_poly.entity_id
_entity_poly.type
_entity_poly.pdbx_seq_one_letter_code
_entity_poly.pdbx_strand_id
1 'polypeptide(L)'
;MWTRGHQHAIDMHTMNTTASEKMSKGAELMGKGKHAKHRDVDPRKLGVGVMAGMTVAATLASPMAAMADENPTQPDSQAQAQAQATDPIQQAQSAVDDAQAGLEAARQAQSQAQSTVSDAQSGVDKAAQEVGKAQSNLTAAVNADPGTREAQSNLNEANTHLESAANQLDQAVNAQAQAQAEQAAAQKAQAAAQQTVDTTAQDVADQQTVVGGLQQQVDATDMNTLQTDAAAKKQTADQAQAQADKAAATAAGKNTEADRKQQAVKQAEQLAGDAKDPVKVDAAKTDMDAKQAAADHAATTAKEAADRNTQAQGQLAQAQADAASARKNLTEANTAQEQAKTAADAANRTLAEAKQAADQTANDAHVKAEAKKAADANVQAAQSAADEAQAKLDAAVKAQRDAQARLDAAKAMLKTVEPDGLKAEQQEKLGALGWFQQRGDKMAQETLTNPNAYYMDGVLDYTHIGAEGDATSLPNLIAGIKMVQETNRLRATMGWAPLRISDFAMAQAMVNANYATVLLGHSENFESNENLSWGYADPYDGWWTAEKKIFDDAVASGDYPGLENMDLYDIYWQYPKLWDKAGHYINLRDTKYVRATGAAITQVKRDLPYAPPTAAQEFIDKPVAGFSGAKTPELQNMKVDMNDPASTTDADEYLAQAEAYVANIQAAKAKLETARQAVKDAQALLDQATAQTQSLQTKQAETAHKLADATTVQTAATAAYEQAKQTDNDARLQLAAANETAANANSKLTETTAQRDRAQQAADRANSAYETAKQAAQQAADHAADMHKDAEQAEQAAAKAADLYAAMQDAAGNLARAQAAYMAARQNADQANTAAKEAQSAAAKAAANYKDAQAKVDAANQTVTELNTAKQTLADREQSLADAQARLDTANTRLAEADRKIAQAAANVEDAKQVKADAEQKVKEAQAALAEAKQAAIDTPAVKAAQARLDEANANLDKATDMLKQAEAAYKEAAATVTAHEQEVTTAKATLAALLAGQKKNKPEATTGKPNTTANTIATAKTTGTTTATGTINTTGASKTSGTVTPESVQATDHAASLLASTGMNMGTVAGVTIMLLTLGAGTALTVKRRN
;
A
#
# COMPACT_ATOMS: atom_id res chain seq x y z
N MET A 1 -48.30 28.90 30.19
CA MET A 1 -49.68 29.44 30.10
C MET A 1 -49.62 30.65 29.19
N TRP A 2 -50.46 30.90 28.17
CA TRP A 2 -51.70 30.30 27.61
C TRP A 2 -51.53 30.24 26.05
N THR A 3 -52.23 29.49 25.19
CA THR A 3 -53.39 28.56 25.31
C THR A 3 -53.51 27.65 24.06
N ARG A 4 -54.04 26.41 24.25
CA ARG A 4 -54.81 25.55 23.29
C ARG A 4 -54.10 25.06 22.00
N GLY A 5 -54.35 23.85 21.49
CA GLY A 5 -55.05 22.68 22.07
C GLY A 5 -55.77 21.77 21.04
N HIS A 6 -55.90 20.47 21.40
CA HIS A 6 -56.84 19.46 20.84
C HIS A 6 -56.55 18.90 19.41
N GLN A 7 -56.92 17.66 19.03
CA GLN A 7 -57.53 16.51 19.76
C GLN A 7 -57.33 15.16 19.03
N HIS A 8 -57.40 14.05 19.79
CA HIS A 8 -58.04 12.72 19.57
C HIS A 8 -58.15 12.04 18.17
N ALA A 9 -58.32 10.71 18.03
CA ALA A 9 -58.50 9.60 18.98
C ALA A 9 -57.97 8.26 18.41
N ILE A 10 -57.89 7.24 19.26
CA ILE A 10 -57.76 5.80 18.92
C ILE A 10 -59.17 5.19 18.91
N ASP A 11 -59.41 4.14 18.12
CA ASP A 11 -60.39 3.12 18.50
C ASP A 11 -59.94 1.70 18.10
N MET A 12 -60.47 0.68 18.79
CA MET A 12 -60.14 -0.75 18.65
C MET A 12 -61.42 -1.60 18.53
N HIS A 13 -61.34 -2.78 17.91
CA HIS A 13 -61.95 -4.08 18.32
C HIS A 13 -61.68 -5.11 17.18
N THR A 14 -60.95 -6.24 17.31
CA THR A 14 -61.00 -7.46 18.17
C THR A 14 -61.76 -8.66 17.53
N MET A 15 -61.54 -9.87 18.06
CA MET A 15 -61.82 -11.25 17.54
C MET A 15 -60.57 -11.90 16.87
N ASN A 16 -59.91 -12.98 17.35
CA ASN A 16 -60.17 -13.99 18.41
C ASN A 16 -61.36 -14.94 18.11
N THR A 17 -61.33 -16.28 18.23
CA THR A 17 -60.40 -17.27 18.87
C THR A 17 -59.70 -18.19 17.81
N THR A 18 -59.26 -19.47 17.94
CA THR A 18 -59.41 -20.59 18.92
C THR A 18 -58.37 -21.72 18.71
N ALA A 19 -58.13 -22.57 19.74
CA ALA A 19 -57.74 -24.01 19.72
C ALA A 19 -56.43 -24.46 19.00
N SER A 20 -55.39 -24.98 19.69
CA SER A 20 -55.18 -26.37 20.21
C SER A 20 -54.68 -27.39 19.15
N GLU A 21 -53.81 -28.39 19.42
CA GLU A 21 -53.29 -28.92 20.69
C GLU A 21 -51.92 -29.67 20.60
N LYS A 22 -51.11 -29.56 21.67
CA LYS A 22 -50.19 -30.54 22.35
C LYS A 22 -49.38 -31.68 21.61
N MET A 23 -48.11 -31.80 22.08
CA MET A 23 -47.37 -33.06 22.43
C MET A 23 -46.91 -34.02 21.29
N SER A 24 -45.87 -34.89 21.42
CA SER A 24 -44.77 -35.10 22.39
C SER A 24 -43.65 -36.00 21.77
N LYS A 25 -42.53 -36.19 22.49
CA LYS A 25 -41.43 -37.20 22.39
C LYS A 25 -41.80 -38.53 21.67
N GLY A 26 -40.90 -39.29 21.01
CA GLY A 26 -39.43 -39.29 20.91
C GLY A 26 -38.88 -40.75 20.92
N ALA A 27 -37.60 -40.97 20.56
CA ALA A 27 -36.86 -42.27 20.55
C ALA A 27 -37.32 -43.32 19.48
N GLU A 28 -36.54 -44.33 19.01
CA GLU A 28 -35.07 -44.59 19.03
C GLU A 28 -34.63 -45.63 17.95
N LEU A 29 -33.31 -45.70 17.69
CA LEU A 29 -32.50 -46.87 17.27
C LEU A 29 -33.03 -47.91 16.24
N MET A 30 -32.40 -47.97 15.05
CA MET A 30 -31.30 -48.93 14.75
C MET A 30 -30.75 -48.81 13.32
N GLY A 31 -29.42 -48.79 13.17
CA GLY A 31 -28.75 -48.83 11.86
C GLY A 31 -27.21 -48.75 12.00
N LYS A 32 -26.48 -49.81 11.63
CA LYS A 32 -25.02 -49.93 11.76
C LYS A 32 -24.34 -49.57 10.41
N GLY A 33 -23.16 -48.93 10.35
CA GLY A 33 -22.36 -48.29 11.41
C GLY A 33 -20.94 -47.85 10.97
N LYS A 34 -20.30 -47.05 11.83
CA LYS A 34 -18.83 -46.87 12.10
C LYS A 34 -17.76 -46.89 10.97
N HIS A 35 -17.05 -45.75 10.90
CA HIS A 35 -15.58 -45.52 10.84
C HIS A 35 -14.61 -46.48 10.10
N ALA A 36 -13.80 -45.92 9.18
CA ALA A 36 -12.32 -45.78 9.27
C ALA A 36 -11.83 -44.89 8.09
N LYS A 37 -10.81 -44.01 8.11
CA LYS A 37 -9.51 -43.84 8.80
C LYS A 37 -8.27 -44.45 8.09
N HIS A 38 -7.44 -43.54 7.56
CA HIS A 38 -5.97 -43.44 7.68
C HIS A 38 -4.99 -44.30 6.85
N ARG A 39 -4.02 -43.54 6.30
CA ARG A 39 -2.54 -43.72 6.28
C ARG A 39 -1.86 -44.59 5.19
N ASP A 40 -0.78 -44.00 4.72
CA ASP A 40 0.60 -44.50 4.45
C ASP A 40 0.80 -45.93 3.92
N VAL A 41 1.73 -46.09 2.96
CA VAL A 41 3.00 -46.84 3.15
C VAL A 41 3.85 -46.87 1.87
N ASP A 42 5.16 -46.70 2.05
CA ASP A 42 6.30 -47.08 1.18
C ASP A 42 7.28 -47.85 2.13
N PRO A 43 8.20 -48.77 1.70
CA PRO A 43 8.59 -49.21 0.34
C PRO A 43 8.66 -50.73 0.08
N ARG A 44 8.95 -51.09 -1.19
CA ARG A 44 9.75 -52.26 -1.70
C ARG A 44 9.53 -53.69 -1.12
N LYS A 45 9.27 -54.68 -2.00
CA LYS A 45 10.14 -55.89 -2.23
C LYS A 45 9.67 -56.80 -3.39
N LEU A 46 10.49 -57.83 -3.65
CA LEU A 46 10.43 -58.95 -4.64
C LEU A 46 9.03 -59.60 -4.82
N GLY A 47 8.72 -60.37 -5.88
CA GLY A 47 9.48 -60.86 -7.05
C GLY A 47 9.09 -62.31 -7.42
N VAL A 48 9.53 -62.83 -8.59
CA VAL A 48 9.21 -64.17 -9.20
C VAL A 48 7.77 -64.29 -9.76
N GLY A 49 7.50 -64.90 -10.93
CA GLY A 49 8.37 -65.38 -12.01
C GLY A 49 7.73 -66.46 -12.94
N VAL A 50 8.54 -67.05 -13.84
CA VAL A 50 8.37 -68.36 -14.52
C VAL A 50 7.45 -68.48 -15.76
N MET A 51 8.04 -68.33 -16.97
CA MET A 51 8.18 -69.34 -18.06
C MET A 51 8.75 -68.64 -19.32
N ALA A 52 10.00 -68.93 -19.77
CA ALA A 52 10.43 -70.02 -20.67
C ALA A 52 10.08 -69.76 -22.17
N GLY A 53 10.97 -69.95 -23.15
CA GLY A 53 12.39 -70.36 -23.14
C GLY A 53 12.89 -70.71 -24.57
N MET A 54 14.19 -71.05 -24.73
CA MET A 54 14.85 -71.57 -25.96
C MET A 54 14.92 -70.61 -27.19
N THR A 55 16.08 -70.04 -27.58
CA THR A 55 17.29 -70.61 -28.25
C THR A 55 17.14 -71.01 -29.73
N VAL A 56 18.00 -70.45 -30.60
CA VAL A 56 18.98 -71.15 -31.47
C VAL A 56 19.82 -70.12 -32.23
N ALA A 57 21.05 -70.48 -32.66
CA ALA A 57 21.98 -69.61 -33.38
C ALA A 57 22.14 -69.99 -34.87
N ALA A 58 22.44 -68.99 -35.70
CA ALA A 58 23.11 -69.10 -37.00
C ALA A 58 23.82 -67.73 -37.23
N THR A 59 25.10 -67.58 -37.56
CA THR A 59 25.96 -68.15 -38.63
C THR A 59 25.42 -67.97 -40.04
N LEU A 60 26.02 -67.02 -40.78
CA LEU A 60 26.35 -67.00 -42.21
C LEU A 60 26.99 -65.61 -42.46
N ALA A 61 28.32 -65.47 -42.48
CA ALA A 61 29.29 -65.92 -43.48
C ALA A 61 29.26 -65.10 -44.78
N SER A 62 30.35 -64.37 -45.05
CA SER A 62 30.65 -63.77 -46.35
C SER A 62 31.02 -64.84 -47.38
N PRO A 63 30.70 -64.61 -48.65
CA PRO A 63 31.68 -64.77 -49.74
C PRO A 63 32.44 -63.44 -49.97
N MET A 64 33.70 -63.36 -50.43
CA MET A 64 34.41 -64.08 -51.52
C MET A 64 33.78 -63.87 -52.91
N ALA A 65 34.55 -63.62 -53.98
CA ALA A 65 35.97 -63.22 -54.07
C ALA A 65 36.33 -62.74 -55.49
N ALA A 66 37.34 -61.87 -55.57
CA ALA A 66 38.42 -61.85 -56.57
C ALA A 66 38.09 -61.74 -58.09
N MET A 67 39.18 -61.78 -58.87
CA MET A 67 39.31 -61.48 -60.31
C MET A 67 39.08 -59.99 -60.63
N ALA A 68 40.06 -59.18 -61.03
CA ALA A 68 41.06 -59.30 -62.11
C ALA A 68 40.47 -59.08 -63.51
N ASP A 69 40.70 -57.91 -64.09
CA ASP A 69 41.68 -57.70 -65.18
C ASP A 69 41.89 -56.19 -65.40
N GLU A 70 43.10 -55.73 -65.69
CA GLU A 70 43.65 -55.45 -67.02
C GLU A 70 42.79 -54.56 -67.94
N ASN A 71 43.26 -53.31 -68.08
CA ASN A 71 43.41 -52.54 -69.31
C ASN A 71 42.58 -52.93 -70.56
N PRO A 72 41.59 -52.09 -70.92
CA PRO A 72 41.37 -51.76 -72.33
C PRO A 72 42.21 -50.54 -72.73
N THR A 73 43.36 -50.87 -73.32
CA THR A 73 43.89 -50.29 -74.56
C THR A 73 43.25 -49.01 -75.11
N GLN A 74 44.13 -48.08 -75.53
CA GLN A 74 43.79 -47.08 -76.53
C GLN A 74 43.08 -47.75 -77.74
N PRO A 75 41.97 -47.19 -78.23
CA PRO A 75 41.49 -47.50 -79.57
C PRO A 75 42.52 -47.00 -80.60
N ASP A 76 43.43 -47.87 -81.04
CA ASP A 76 44.34 -47.61 -82.17
C ASP A 76 43.54 -47.52 -83.47
N SER A 77 42.85 -46.40 -83.62
CA SER A 77 42.10 -46.05 -84.81
C SER A 77 43.07 -45.53 -85.86
N GLN A 78 43.82 -46.46 -86.44
CA GLN A 78 44.47 -46.28 -87.73
C GLN A 78 43.40 -45.86 -88.74
N ALA A 79 43.27 -44.55 -88.96
CA ALA A 79 42.50 -43.98 -90.04
C ALA A 79 43.17 -44.36 -91.36
N GLN A 80 42.87 -45.57 -91.84
CA GLN A 80 43.26 -46.02 -93.16
C GLN A 80 42.72 -45.01 -94.17
N ALA A 81 43.62 -44.26 -94.80
CA ALA A 81 43.31 -43.45 -95.97
C ALA A 81 43.08 -44.38 -97.20
N GLN A 82 42.09 -45.27 -97.10
CA GLN A 82 41.47 -45.85 -98.29
C GLN A 82 40.81 -44.70 -99.04
N ALA A 83 41.32 -44.40 -100.23
CA ALA A 83 40.75 -43.42 -101.14
C ALA A 83 39.44 -43.97 -101.77
N GLN A 84 38.39 -44.12 -100.96
CA GLN A 84 37.01 -44.08 -101.44
C GLN A 84 36.56 -42.63 -101.39
N ALA A 85 36.01 -42.12 -102.49
CA ALA A 85 35.59 -40.73 -102.61
C ALA A 85 34.23 -40.50 -101.93
N THR A 86 34.23 -40.36 -100.61
CA THR A 86 33.13 -39.73 -99.87
C THR A 86 33.14 -38.22 -100.12
N ASP A 87 31.96 -37.60 -100.14
CA ASP A 87 31.82 -36.19 -100.49
C ASP A 87 32.48 -35.31 -99.40
N PRO A 88 33.32 -34.30 -99.74
CA PRO A 88 33.78 -33.30 -98.79
C PRO A 88 32.64 -32.62 -98.01
N ILE A 89 31.44 -32.55 -98.59
CA ILE A 89 30.22 -32.10 -97.91
C ILE A 89 29.79 -33.06 -96.80
N GLN A 90 29.94 -34.39 -96.95
CA GLN A 90 29.66 -35.33 -95.86
C GLN A 90 30.64 -35.16 -94.69
N GLN A 91 31.94 -34.97 -94.95
CA GLN A 91 32.91 -34.71 -93.88
C GLN A 91 32.63 -33.38 -93.17
N ALA A 92 32.28 -32.33 -93.92
CA ALA A 92 31.89 -31.05 -93.33
C ALA A 92 30.52 -31.09 -92.63
N GLN A 93 29.61 -31.99 -93.04
CA GLN A 93 28.35 -32.26 -92.35
C GLN A 93 28.62 -32.96 -91.00
N SER A 94 29.42 -34.03 -90.98
CA SER A 94 29.84 -34.67 -89.73
C SER A 94 30.55 -33.69 -88.79
N ALA A 95 31.44 -32.84 -89.29
CA ALA A 95 32.08 -31.81 -88.48
C ALA A 95 31.10 -30.74 -87.93
N VAL A 96 29.97 -30.49 -88.61
CA VAL A 96 28.87 -29.66 -88.08
C VAL A 96 28.08 -30.41 -87.01
N ASP A 97 27.80 -31.69 -87.23
CA ASP A 97 27.02 -32.53 -86.32
C ASP A 97 27.81 -32.79 -85.01
N ASP A 98 29.11 -33.08 -85.12
CA ASP A 98 30.06 -33.24 -84.01
C ASP A 98 30.22 -31.94 -83.20
N ALA A 99 30.40 -30.79 -83.88
CA ALA A 99 30.46 -29.50 -83.20
C ALA A 99 29.14 -29.15 -82.51
N GLN A 100 27.99 -29.54 -83.09
CA GLN A 100 26.69 -29.37 -82.46
C GLN A 100 26.50 -30.30 -81.24
N ALA A 101 27.03 -31.52 -81.27
CA ALA A 101 27.06 -32.41 -80.12
C ALA A 101 27.97 -31.86 -79.01
N GLY A 102 29.14 -31.30 -79.35
CA GLY A 102 30.03 -30.62 -78.41
C GLY A 102 29.38 -29.39 -77.76
N LEU A 103 28.69 -28.56 -78.54
CA LEU A 103 27.92 -27.42 -78.04
C LEU A 103 26.79 -27.86 -77.09
N GLU A 104 26.07 -28.93 -77.42
CA GLU A 104 24.99 -29.45 -76.58
C GLU A 104 25.53 -30.04 -75.27
N ALA A 105 26.64 -30.79 -75.31
CA ALA A 105 27.33 -31.28 -74.12
C ALA A 105 27.85 -30.11 -73.23
N ALA A 106 28.41 -29.07 -73.84
CA ALA A 106 28.87 -27.88 -73.12
C ALA A 106 27.71 -27.11 -72.46
N ARG A 107 26.55 -27.01 -73.12
CA ARG A 107 25.34 -26.40 -72.55
C ARG A 107 24.77 -27.21 -71.39
N GLN A 108 24.84 -28.54 -71.47
CA GLN A 108 24.47 -29.41 -70.36
C GLN A 108 25.45 -29.24 -69.18
N ALA A 109 26.75 -29.13 -69.43
CA ALA A 109 27.75 -28.82 -68.39
C ALA A 109 27.53 -27.42 -67.77
N GLN A 110 27.20 -26.40 -68.57
CA GLN A 110 26.83 -25.06 -68.08
C GLN A 110 25.57 -25.11 -67.20
N SER A 111 24.54 -25.85 -67.60
CA SER A 111 23.31 -26.02 -66.82
C SER A 111 23.55 -26.78 -65.51
N GLN A 112 24.48 -27.74 -65.49
CA GLN A 112 24.88 -28.44 -64.27
C GLN A 112 25.63 -27.49 -63.32
N ALA A 113 26.60 -26.72 -63.83
CA ALA A 113 27.30 -25.70 -63.04
C ALA A 113 26.35 -24.61 -62.49
N GLN A 114 25.29 -24.25 -63.24
CA GLN A 114 24.26 -23.34 -62.76
C GLN A 114 23.43 -23.94 -61.60
N SER A 115 23.17 -25.25 -61.60
CA SER A 115 22.63 -25.94 -60.42
C SER A 115 23.61 -25.83 -59.26
N THR A 116 24.90 -26.13 -59.47
CA THR A 116 25.92 -26.05 -58.42
C THR A 116 26.03 -24.65 -57.78
N VAL A 117 25.89 -23.57 -58.56
CA VAL A 117 25.79 -22.19 -58.02
C VAL A 117 24.54 -22.02 -57.15
N SER A 118 23.39 -22.54 -57.59
CA SER A 118 22.12 -22.45 -56.87
C SER A 118 22.14 -23.26 -55.57
N ASP A 119 22.74 -24.45 -55.60
CA ASP A 119 22.95 -25.33 -54.44
C ASP A 119 23.94 -24.71 -53.45
N ALA A 120 25.03 -24.08 -53.93
CA ALA A 120 26.00 -23.37 -53.10
C ALA A 120 25.42 -22.12 -52.45
N GLN A 121 24.62 -21.32 -53.17
CA GLN A 121 23.86 -20.19 -52.60
C GLN A 121 22.90 -20.69 -51.50
N SER A 122 22.18 -21.79 -51.75
CA SER A 122 21.36 -22.43 -50.72
C SER A 122 22.17 -22.94 -49.51
N GLY A 123 23.46 -23.23 -49.69
CA GLY A 123 24.42 -23.51 -48.62
C GLY A 123 24.75 -22.27 -47.78
N VAL A 124 25.04 -21.14 -48.44
CA VAL A 124 25.28 -19.83 -47.80
C VAL A 124 24.05 -19.40 -47.00
N ASP A 125 22.86 -19.46 -47.58
CA ASP A 125 21.60 -19.07 -46.93
C ASP A 125 21.31 -19.89 -45.67
N LYS A 126 21.65 -21.19 -45.68
CA LYS A 126 21.54 -22.08 -44.51
C LYS A 126 22.58 -21.75 -43.45
N ALA A 127 23.84 -21.55 -43.84
CA ALA A 127 24.90 -21.19 -42.90
C ALA A 127 24.63 -19.85 -42.21
N ALA A 128 24.11 -18.85 -42.93
CA ALA A 128 23.69 -17.57 -42.36
C ALA A 128 22.53 -17.72 -41.35
N GLN A 129 21.59 -18.64 -41.60
CA GLN A 129 20.54 -18.97 -40.63
C GLN A 129 21.09 -19.67 -39.38
N GLU A 130 22.09 -20.55 -39.50
CA GLU A 130 22.75 -21.15 -38.34
C GLU A 130 23.57 -20.14 -37.52
N VAL A 131 24.22 -19.17 -38.17
CA VAL A 131 24.86 -18.02 -37.45
C VAL A 131 23.81 -17.24 -36.64
N GLY A 132 22.66 -16.91 -37.23
CA GLY A 132 21.57 -16.23 -36.52
C GLY A 132 21.02 -17.04 -35.33
N LYS A 133 20.86 -18.36 -35.50
CA LYS A 133 20.50 -19.27 -34.39
C LYS A 133 21.58 -19.33 -33.32
N ALA A 134 22.85 -19.36 -33.69
CA ALA A 134 23.96 -19.40 -32.74
C ALA A 134 24.07 -18.09 -31.92
N GLN A 135 23.88 -16.93 -32.54
CA GLN A 135 23.78 -15.63 -31.84
C GLN A 135 22.59 -15.59 -30.86
N SER A 136 21.44 -16.13 -31.26
CA SER A 136 20.27 -16.26 -30.38
C SER A 136 20.54 -17.21 -29.21
N ASN A 137 21.17 -18.37 -29.47
CA ASN A 137 21.54 -19.36 -28.46
C ASN A 137 22.62 -18.83 -27.48
N LEU A 138 23.58 -18.04 -27.94
CA LEU A 138 24.56 -17.35 -27.09
C LEU A 138 23.87 -16.36 -26.14
N THR A 139 22.97 -15.54 -26.70
CA THR A 139 22.16 -14.59 -25.93
C THR A 139 21.26 -15.31 -24.92
N ALA A 140 20.68 -16.44 -25.31
CA ALA A 140 19.88 -17.29 -24.43
C ALA A 140 20.74 -17.95 -23.33
N ALA A 141 21.97 -18.37 -23.64
CA ALA A 141 22.90 -18.97 -22.66
C ALA A 141 23.31 -17.97 -21.58
N VAL A 142 23.67 -16.73 -21.96
CA VAL A 142 23.98 -15.65 -20.99
C VAL A 142 22.78 -15.36 -20.09
N ASN A 143 21.58 -15.20 -20.64
CA ASN A 143 20.37 -14.99 -19.84
C ASN A 143 19.86 -16.27 -19.12
N ALA A 144 20.48 -17.43 -19.37
CA ALA A 144 20.17 -18.70 -18.71
C ALA A 144 21.15 -19.06 -17.58
N ASP A 145 22.27 -18.34 -17.46
CA ASP A 145 23.19 -18.47 -16.33
C ASP A 145 22.46 -18.22 -14.99
N PRO A 146 22.70 -19.04 -13.94
CA PRO A 146 22.07 -18.86 -12.64
C PRO A 146 22.30 -17.48 -12.01
N GLY A 147 23.52 -16.95 -12.07
CA GLY A 147 23.85 -15.64 -11.49
C GLY A 147 23.18 -14.49 -12.24
N THR A 148 23.13 -14.56 -13.57
CA THR A 148 22.38 -13.62 -14.40
C THR A 148 20.87 -13.66 -14.12
N ARG A 149 20.29 -14.85 -13.91
CA ARG A 149 18.88 -15.00 -13.53
C ARG A 149 18.60 -14.46 -12.14
N GLU A 150 19.47 -14.72 -11.18
CA GLU A 150 19.35 -14.24 -9.80
C GLU A 150 19.43 -12.71 -9.76
N ALA A 151 20.44 -12.11 -10.40
CA ALA A 151 20.54 -10.65 -10.52
C ALA A 151 19.33 -10.02 -11.25
N GLN A 152 18.77 -10.69 -12.26
CA GLN A 152 17.56 -10.24 -12.94
C GLN A 152 16.32 -10.33 -12.04
N SER A 153 16.23 -11.35 -11.17
CA SER A 153 15.18 -11.47 -10.16
C SER A 153 15.30 -10.37 -9.11
N ASN A 154 16.51 -10.12 -8.61
CA ASN A 154 16.80 -9.09 -7.61
C ASN A 154 16.49 -7.69 -8.16
N LEU A 155 16.73 -7.44 -9.45
CA LEU A 155 16.30 -6.21 -10.14
C LEU A 155 14.76 -6.10 -10.22
N ASN A 156 14.05 -7.19 -10.49
CA ASN A 156 12.59 -7.17 -10.52
C ASN A 156 12.00 -6.89 -9.11
N GLU A 157 12.59 -7.48 -8.06
CA GLU A 157 12.22 -7.21 -6.67
C GLU A 157 12.54 -5.76 -6.26
N ALA A 158 13.72 -5.23 -6.62
CA ALA A 158 14.07 -3.83 -6.37
C ALA A 158 13.10 -2.85 -7.05
N ASN A 159 12.70 -3.12 -8.30
CA ASN A 159 11.67 -2.31 -8.98
C ASN A 159 10.30 -2.41 -8.29
N THR A 160 9.91 -3.59 -7.81
CA THR A 160 8.66 -3.80 -7.04
C THR A 160 8.70 -3.02 -5.71
N HIS A 161 9.85 -2.97 -5.04
CA HIS A 161 10.05 -2.17 -3.84
C HIS A 161 10.05 -0.66 -4.11
N LEU A 162 10.57 -0.22 -5.27
CA LEU A 162 10.46 1.18 -5.71
C LEU A 162 9.01 1.59 -6.01
N GLU A 163 8.22 0.73 -6.66
CA GLU A 163 6.79 0.96 -6.88
C GLU A 163 6.03 1.02 -5.54
N SER A 164 6.33 0.12 -4.60
CA SER A 164 5.78 0.18 -3.23
C SER A 164 6.16 1.47 -2.51
N ALA A 165 7.42 1.92 -2.59
CA ALA A 165 7.87 3.16 -1.95
C ALA A 165 7.25 4.42 -2.57
N ALA A 166 7.02 4.44 -3.89
CA ALA A 166 6.29 5.51 -4.56
C ALA A 166 4.82 5.58 -4.07
N ASN A 167 4.13 4.43 -3.99
CA ASN A 167 2.77 4.35 -3.45
C ASN A 167 2.70 4.78 -1.97
N GLN A 168 3.72 4.51 -1.17
CA GLN A 168 3.80 4.98 0.23
C GLN A 168 3.97 6.51 0.32
N LEU A 169 4.79 7.11 -0.55
CA LEU A 169 4.93 8.56 -0.65
C LEU A 169 3.63 9.24 -1.07
N ASP A 170 2.93 8.71 -2.08
CA ASP A 170 1.63 9.24 -2.50
C ASP A 170 0.59 9.13 -1.36
N GLN A 171 0.58 8.03 -0.60
CA GLN A 171 -0.29 7.90 0.58
C GLN A 171 0.07 8.93 1.68
N ALA A 172 1.35 9.16 1.96
CA ALA A 172 1.80 10.15 2.93
C ALA A 172 1.42 11.59 2.52
N VAL A 173 1.59 11.94 1.23
CA VAL A 173 1.20 13.25 0.69
C VAL A 173 -0.31 13.45 0.74
N ASN A 174 -1.11 12.43 0.42
CA ASN A 174 -2.56 12.48 0.56
C ASN A 174 -3.00 12.63 2.03
N ALA A 175 -2.33 11.95 2.98
CA ALA A 175 -2.58 12.13 4.41
C ALA A 175 -2.20 13.54 4.90
N GLN A 176 -1.12 14.13 4.39
CA GLN A 176 -0.73 15.51 4.68
C GLN A 176 -1.78 16.52 4.16
N ALA A 177 -2.31 16.32 2.96
CA ALA A 177 -3.40 17.14 2.42
C ALA A 177 -4.71 17.01 3.23
N GLN A 178 -5.03 15.82 3.74
CA GLN A 178 -6.16 15.62 4.65
C GLN A 178 -5.94 16.33 6.00
N ALA A 179 -4.72 16.26 6.58
CA ALA A 179 -4.39 16.97 7.80
C ALA A 179 -4.45 18.51 7.64
N GLN A 180 -4.05 19.04 6.48
CA GLN A 180 -4.23 20.46 6.13
C GLN A 180 -5.72 20.86 6.08
N ALA A 181 -6.58 20.02 5.51
CA ALA A 181 -8.01 20.26 5.47
C ALA A 181 -8.66 20.21 6.87
N GLU A 182 -8.25 19.27 7.73
CA GLU A 182 -8.67 19.22 9.14
C GLU A 182 -8.20 20.47 9.91
N GLN A 183 -6.96 20.92 9.72
CA GLN A 183 -6.42 22.12 10.36
C GLN A 183 -7.21 23.38 9.94
N ALA A 184 -7.46 23.58 8.64
CA ALA A 184 -8.25 24.71 8.15
C ALA A 184 -9.71 24.68 8.67
N ALA A 185 -10.30 23.49 8.80
CA ALA A 185 -11.62 23.32 9.41
C ALA A 185 -11.61 23.65 10.92
N ALA A 186 -10.57 23.23 11.65
CA ALA A 186 -10.40 23.53 13.07
C ALA A 186 -10.19 25.03 13.32
N GLN A 187 -9.35 25.71 12.52
CA GLN A 187 -9.16 27.17 12.58
C GLN A 187 -10.49 27.91 12.34
N LYS A 188 -11.28 27.49 11.34
CA LYS A 188 -12.60 28.09 11.06
C LYS A 188 -13.59 27.86 12.21
N ALA A 189 -13.59 26.69 12.83
CA ALA A 189 -14.43 26.38 13.98
C ALA A 189 -14.02 27.19 15.23
N GLN A 190 -12.72 27.39 15.44
CA GLN A 190 -12.16 28.22 16.51
C GLN A 190 -12.57 29.70 16.35
N ALA A 191 -12.43 30.26 15.15
CA ALA A 191 -12.85 31.63 14.87
C ALA A 191 -14.36 31.85 15.06
N ALA A 192 -15.19 30.88 14.66
CA ALA A 192 -16.64 30.93 14.87
C ALA A 192 -17.02 30.80 16.37
N ALA A 193 -16.27 30.00 17.14
CA ALA A 193 -16.46 29.90 18.59
C ALA A 193 -16.06 31.22 19.29
N GLN A 194 -14.95 31.85 18.89
CA GLN A 194 -14.54 33.16 19.41
C GLN A 194 -15.62 34.23 19.12
N GLN A 195 -16.09 34.32 17.88
CA GLN A 195 -17.18 35.25 17.52
C GLN A 195 -18.46 34.99 18.35
N THR A 196 -18.73 33.74 18.71
CA THR A 196 -19.86 33.38 19.59
C THR A 196 -19.64 33.89 21.02
N VAL A 197 -18.43 33.73 21.58
CA VAL A 197 -18.06 34.30 22.89
C VAL A 197 -18.18 35.82 22.88
N ASP A 198 -17.61 36.50 21.88
CA ASP A 198 -17.62 37.96 21.75
C ASP A 198 -19.07 38.51 21.70
N THR A 199 -19.94 37.85 20.91
CA THR A 199 -21.36 38.21 20.80
C THR A 199 -22.11 37.98 22.11
N THR A 200 -21.89 36.83 22.76
CA THR A 200 -22.59 36.48 24.01
C THR A 200 -22.14 37.37 25.18
N ALA A 201 -20.88 37.82 25.16
CA ALA A 201 -20.36 38.79 26.14
C ALA A 201 -21.02 40.18 25.99
N GLN A 202 -21.28 40.63 24.76
CA GLN A 202 -22.07 41.84 24.52
C GLN A 202 -23.52 41.67 24.99
N ASP A 203 -24.15 40.54 24.70
CA ASP A 203 -25.51 40.22 25.18
C ASP A 203 -25.61 40.23 26.73
N VAL A 204 -24.55 39.81 27.44
CA VAL A 204 -24.47 39.93 28.90
C VAL A 204 -24.36 41.40 29.33
N ALA A 205 -23.47 42.20 28.73
CA ALA A 205 -23.28 43.62 29.08
C ALA A 205 -24.55 44.47 28.82
N ASP A 206 -25.25 44.22 27.72
CA ASP A 206 -26.51 44.87 27.37
C ASP A 206 -27.61 44.50 28.40
N GLN A 207 -27.69 43.22 28.79
CA GLN A 207 -28.66 42.77 29.80
C GLN A 207 -28.34 43.29 31.21
N GLN A 208 -27.05 43.41 31.58
CA GLN A 208 -26.62 44.06 32.83
C GLN A 208 -27.06 45.54 32.87
N THR A 209 -27.03 46.23 31.73
CA THR A 209 -27.55 47.60 31.61
C THR A 209 -29.07 47.67 31.84
N VAL A 210 -29.83 46.71 31.30
CA VAL A 210 -31.29 46.60 31.56
C VAL A 210 -31.59 46.33 33.03
N VAL A 211 -30.86 45.41 33.67
CA VAL A 211 -31.00 45.11 35.11
C VAL A 211 -30.67 46.33 35.97
N GLY A 212 -29.61 47.07 35.63
CA GLY A 212 -29.24 48.31 36.33
C GLY A 212 -30.32 49.39 36.23
N GLY A 213 -30.89 49.61 35.04
CA GLY A 213 -31.97 50.58 34.84
C GLY A 213 -33.26 50.23 35.60
N LEU A 214 -33.66 48.95 35.61
CA LEU A 214 -34.82 48.48 36.37
C LEU A 214 -34.58 48.51 37.89
N GLN A 215 -33.37 48.19 38.35
CA GLN A 215 -32.99 48.30 39.77
C GLN A 215 -33.09 49.75 40.23
N GLN A 216 -32.58 50.71 39.45
CA GLN A 216 -32.65 52.14 39.76
C GLN A 216 -34.11 52.66 39.85
N GLN A 217 -35.03 52.12 39.05
CA GLN A 217 -36.46 52.46 39.15
C GLN A 217 -37.11 51.91 40.42
N VAL A 218 -36.76 50.67 40.83
CA VAL A 218 -37.23 50.09 42.09
C VAL A 218 -36.66 50.83 43.29
N ASP A 219 -35.37 51.14 43.29
CA ASP A 219 -34.68 51.86 44.38
C ASP A 219 -35.21 53.30 44.56
N ALA A 220 -35.70 53.91 43.49
CA ALA A 220 -36.35 55.23 43.51
C ALA A 220 -37.83 55.19 43.95
N THR A 221 -38.42 54.01 44.14
CA THR A 221 -39.86 53.84 44.39
C THR A 221 -40.14 53.44 45.85
N ASP A 222 -40.58 54.41 46.66
CA ASP A 222 -41.04 54.15 48.03
C ASP A 222 -42.41 53.44 48.05
N MET A 223 -42.35 52.10 48.03
CA MET A 223 -43.51 51.23 48.13
C MET A 223 -44.28 51.37 49.44
N ASN A 224 -43.63 51.74 50.56
CA ASN A 224 -44.34 51.97 51.83
C ASN A 224 -45.22 53.22 51.73
N THR A 225 -44.70 54.31 51.14
CA THR A 225 -45.49 55.53 50.90
C THR A 225 -46.64 55.27 49.92
N LEU A 226 -46.41 54.54 48.82
CA LEU A 226 -47.48 54.22 47.86
C LEU A 226 -48.59 53.34 48.47
N GLN A 227 -48.23 52.30 49.23
CA GLN A 227 -49.19 51.43 49.92
C GLN A 227 -49.95 52.20 51.02
N THR A 228 -49.28 53.10 51.74
CA THR A 228 -49.89 53.95 52.77
C THR A 228 -50.90 54.93 52.18
N ASP A 229 -50.58 55.59 51.06
CA ASP A 229 -51.54 56.49 50.38
C ASP A 229 -52.74 55.70 49.86
N ALA A 230 -52.53 54.55 49.20
CA ALA A 230 -53.61 53.70 48.72
C ALA A 230 -54.55 53.24 49.86
N ALA A 231 -54.01 52.83 51.00
CA ALA A 231 -54.79 52.48 52.19
C ALA A 231 -55.60 53.67 52.74
N ALA A 232 -54.99 54.86 52.83
CA ALA A 232 -55.65 56.08 53.28
C ALA A 232 -56.76 56.54 52.30
N LYS A 233 -56.55 56.44 50.98
CA LYS A 233 -57.60 56.70 49.98
C LYS A 233 -58.75 55.69 50.10
N LYS A 234 -58.45 54.41 50.32
CA LYS A 234 -59.49 53.39 50.52
C LYS A 234 -60.35 53.72 51.74
N GLN A 235 -59.74 54.00 52.89
CA GLN A 235 -60.48 54.38 54.10
C GLN A 235 -61.36 55.62 53.87
N THR A 236 -60.86 56.60 53.10
CA THR A 236 -61.62 57.80 52.72
C THR A 236 -62.82 57.45 51.81
N ALA A 237 -62.66 56.53 50.86
CA ALA A 237 -63.73 56.07 49.98
C ALA A 237 -64.80 55.26 50.72
N ASP A 238 -64.39 54.33 51.59
CA ASP A 238 -65.29 53.54 52.44
C ASP A 238 -66.16 54.45 53.34
N GLN A 239 -65.57 55.49 53.94
CA GLN A 239 -66.28 56.48 54.75
C GLN A 239 -67.24 57.35 53.92
N ALA A 240 -66.81 57.79 52.74
CA ALA A 240 -67.65 58.62 51.86
C ALA A 240 -68.89 57.85 51.35
N GLN A 241 -68.74 56.56 51.03
CA GLN A 241 -69.85 55.69 50.64
C GLN A 241 -70.86 55.53 51.78
N ALA A 242 -70.42 55.17 52.99
CA ALA A 242 -71.30 55.00 54.15
C ALA A 242 -72.08 56.29 54.50
N GLN A 243 -71.49 57.46 54.27
CA GLN A 243 -72.17 58.75 54.45
C GLN A 243 -73.21 59.04 53.35
N ALA A 244 -72.94 58.62 52.10
CA ALA A 244 -73.90 58.73 51.00
C ALA A 244 -75.12 57.81 51.20
N ASP A 245 -74.90 56.57 51.63
CA ASP A 245 -75.97 55.60 51.91
C ASP A 245 -76.90 56.11 53.03
N LYS A 246 -76.32 56.71 54.07
CA LYS A 246 -77.04 57.36 55.18
C LYS A 246 -77.86 58.57 54.72
N ALA A 247 -77.33 59.37 53.79
CA ALA A 247 -78.05 60.51 53.23
C ALA A 247 -79.23 60.05 52.34
N ALA A 248 -79.05 59.01 51.52
CA ALA A 248 -80.10 58.41 50.71
C ALA A 248 -81.26 57.85 51.54
N ALA A 249 -80.95 57.12 52.63
CA ALA A 249 -81.96 56.62 53.57
C ALA A 249 -82.76 57.76 54.24
N THR A 250 -82.10 58.89 54.54
CA THR A 250 -82.75 60.07 55.13
C THR A 250 -83.73 60.73 54.16
N ALA A 251 -83.37 60.83 52.87
CA ALA A 251 -84.24 61.38 51.83
C ALA A 251 -85.49 60.51 51.59
N ALA A 252 -85.32 59.18 51.50
CA ALA A 252 -86.43 58.24 51.34
C ALA A 252 -87.47 58.34 52.47
N GLY A 253 -87.01 58.51 53.72
CA GLY A 253 -87.89 58.71 54.88
C GLY A 253 -88.74 59.98 54.78
N LYS A 254 -88.20 61.09 54.28
CA LYS A 254 -88.91 62.39 54.23
C LYS A 254 -89.90 62.52 53.07
N ASN A 255 -89.65 61.88 51.93
CA ASN A 255 -90.65 61.79 50.85
C ASN A 255 -91.94 61.09 51.33
N THR A 256 -91.77 59.92 51.99
CA THR A 256 -92.85 59.09 52.52
C THR A 256 -93.76 59.82 53.53
N GLU A 257 -93.23 60.83 54.22
CA GLU A 257 -93.99 61.64 55.19
C GLU A 257 -94.87 62.71 54.53
N ALA A 258 -94.45 63.27 53.38
CA ALA A 258 -95.22 64.27 52.64
C ALA A 258 -96.47 63.68 51.97
N ASP A 259 -96.34 62.51 51.32
CA ASP A 259 -97.44 61.85 50.60
C ASP A 259 -98.59 61.46 51.55
N ARG A 260 -98.25 60.95 52.74
CA ARG A 260 -99.23 60.62 53.80
C ARG A 260 -100.07 61.82 54.23
N LYS A 261 -99.51 63.05 54.25
CA LYS A 261 -100.26 64.26 54.61
C LYS A 261 -101.17 64.76 53.48
N GLN A 262 -100.91 64.40 52.22
CA GLN A 262 -101.77 64.78 51.09
C GLN A 262 -103.08 64.00 51.06
N GLN A 263 -103.05 62.71 51.43
CA GLN A 263 -104.22 61.83 51.40
C GLN A 263 -105.28 62.24 52.45
N ALA A 264 -104.84 62.68 53.63
CA ALA A 264 -105.71 63.10 54.73
C ALA A 264 -106.63 64.30 54.40
N VAL A 265 -106.22 65.20 53.48
CA VAL A 265 -107.05 66.35 53.07
C VAL A 265 -108.31 65.89 52.34
N LYS A 266 -108.17 64.96 51.39
CA LYS A 266 -109.28 64.48 50.54
C LYS A 266 -110.33 63.71 51.33
N GLN A 267 -109.91 63.00 52.38
CA GLN A 267 -110.83 62.25 53.26
C GLN A 267 -111.70 63.18 54.13
N ALA A 268 -111.17 64.35 54.53
CA ALA A 268 -111.92 65.33 55.32
C ALA A 268 -113.01 66.07 54.52
N GLU A 269 -112.84 66.22 53.21
CA GLU A 269 -113.84 66.86 52.33
C GLU A 269 -115.08 65.97 52.13
N GLN A 270 -114.88 64.65 52.08
CA GLN A 270 -115.95 63.69 51.74
C GLN A 270 -116.89 63.42 52.93
N LEU A 271 -116.35 63.27 54.15
CA LEU A 271 -117.15 63.04 55.37
C LEU A 271 -118.16 64.15 55.68
N ALA A 272 -117.86 65.40 55.29
CA ALA A 272 -118.73 66.55 55.53
C ALA A 272 -120.05 66.52 54.72
N GLY A 273 -120.14 65.67 53.68
CA GLY A 273 -121.35 65.45 52.90
C GLY A 273 -122.29 64.41 53.52
N ASP A 274 -121.76 63.30 54.01
CA ASP A 274 -122.57 62.15 54.46
C ASP A 274 -123.23 62.36 55.83
N ALA A 275 -122.68 63.22 56.70
CA ALA A 275 -123.19 63.50 58.05
C ALA A 275 -124.57 64.22 58.11
N LYS A 276 -125.24 64.44 56.97
CA LYS A 276 -126.57 65.10 56.88
C LYS A 276 -127.73 64.15 56.60
N ASP A 277 -127.45 62.87 56.42
CA ASP A 277 -128.45 61.85 56.07
C ASP A 277 -128.69 60.91 57.27
N PRO A 278 -129.82 61.03 58.00
CA PRO A 278 -130.08 60.23 59.19
C PRO A 278 -130.23 58.73 58.87
N VAL A 279 -130.58 58.36 57.63
CA VAL A 279 -130.63 56.94 57.23
C VAL A 279 -129.23 56.32 57.20
N LYS A 280 -128.20 57.11 56.86
CA LYS A 280 -126.80 56.67 56.93
C LYS A 280 -126.28 56.56 58.36
N VAL A 281 -126.79 57.38 59.29
CA VAL A 281 -126.40 57.33 60.72
C VAL A 281 -126.86 56.01 61.36
N ASP A 282 -128.14 55.64 61.19
CA ASP A 282 -128.67 54.38 61.72
C ASP A 282 -128.11 53.14 61.00
N ALA A 283 -127.81 53.26 59.69
CA ALA A 283 -127.12 52.20 58.94
C ALA A 283 -125.69 51.98 59.47
N ALA A 284 -124.92 53.04 59.73
CA ALA A 284 -123.57 52.95 60.28
C ALA A 284 -123.55 52.24 61.64
N LYS A 285 -124.54 52.53 62.50
CA LYS A 285 -124.67 51.83 63.79
C LYS A 285 -124.97 50.33 63.62
N THR A 286 -125.73 49.95 62.60
CA THR A 286 -126.08 48.54 62.35
C THR A 286 -124.93 47.75 61.70
N ASP A 287 -124.12 48.39 60.84
CA ASP A 287 -122.94 47.75 60.24
C ASP A 287 -121.83 47.54 61.29
N MET A 288 -121.66 48.47 62.24
CA MET A 288 -120.67 48.37 63.34
C MET A 288 -120.78 47.04 64.12
N ASP A 289 -121.98 46.70 64.59
CA ASP A 289 -122.22 45.49 65.38
C ASP A 289 -122.01 44.20 64.53
N ALA A 290 -122.17 44.28 63.20
CA ALA A 290 -121.96 43.15 62.29
C ALA A 290 -120.49 42.98 61.84
N LYS A 291 -119.71 44.06 61.70
CA LYS A 291 -118.30 43.98 61.28
C LYS A 291 -117.38 43.49 62.39
N GLN A 292 -117.65 43.83 63.65
CA GLN A 292 -116.78 43.42 64.77
C GLN A 292 -116.64 41.89 64.86
N ALA A 293 -117.75 41.15 64.73
CA ALA A 293 -117.73 39.69 64.78
C ALA A 293 -116.99 39.02 63.59
N ALA A 294 -116.83 39.73 62.46
CA ALA A 294 -116.07 39.23 61.31
C ALA A 294 -114.55 39.44 61.50
N ALA A 295 -114.13 40.52 62.17
CA ALA A 295 -112.73 40.83 62.45
C ALA A 295 -112.08 39.75 63.34
N ASP A 296 -112.75 39.34 64.43
CA ASP A 296 -112.23 38.36 65.39
C ASP A 296 -111.92 36.99 64.75
N HIS A 297 -112.74 36.56 63.78
CA HIS A 297 -112.51 35.31 63.02
C HIS A 297 -111.36 35.45 62.01
N ALA A 298 -111.28 36.58 61.30
CA ALA A 298 -110.24 36.81 60.30
C ALA A 298 -108.85 36.93 60.95
N ALA A 299 -108.74 37.63 62.09
CA ALA A 299 -107.51 37.75 62.87
C ALA A 299 -106.95 36.37 63.32
N THR A 300 -107.83 35.43 63.68
CA THR A 300 -107.44 34.06 64.04
C THR A 300 -106.84 33.32 62.84
N THR A 301 -107.45 33.46 61.66
CA THR A 301 -107.03 32.77 60.42
C THR A 301 -105.70 33.31 59.88
N ALA A 302 -105.49 34.63 59.92
CA ALA A 302 -104.25 35.26 59.50
C ALA A 302 -103.04 34.83 60.36
N LYS A 303 -103.25 34.61 61.67
CA LYS A 303 -102.20 34.13 62.57
C LYS A 303 -101.69 32.75 62.18
N GLU A 304 -102.57 31.79 61.88
CA GLU A 304 -102.15 30.46 61.42
C GLU A 304 -101.35 30.49 60.11
N ALA A 305 -101.70 31.42 59.21
CA ALA A 305 -100.96 31.60 57.96
C ALA A 305 -99.56 32.21 58.20
N ALA A 306 -99.43 33.16 59.13
CA ALA A 306 -98.16 33.75 59.53
C ALA A 306 -97.21 32.73 60.20
N ASP A 307 -97.73 31.84 61.05
CA ASP A 307 -96.95 30.77 61.67
C ASP A 307 -96.44 29.77 60.61
N ARG A 308 -97.26 29.41 59.61
CA ARG A 308 -96.85 28.55 58.47
C ARG A 308 -95.79 29.22 57.57
N ASN A 309 -95.93 30.51 57.28
CA ASN A 309 -94.91 31.27 56.55
C ASN A 309 -93.57 31.29 57.33
N THR A 310 -93.61 31.55 58.63
CA THR A 310 -92.42 31.51 59.50
C THR A 310 -91.72 30.15 59.46
N GLN A 311 -92.48 29.04 59.44
CA GLN A 311 -91.93 27.70 59.32
C GLN A 311 -91.29 27.43 57.93
N ALA A 312 -91.91 27.90 56.85
CA ALA A 312 -91.37 27.79 55.49
C ALA A 312 -90.11 28.66 55.26
N GLN A 313 -90.07 29.87 55.83
CA GLN A 313 -88.89 30.75 55.85
C GLN A 313 -87.70 30.04 56.54
N GLY A 314 -87.94 29.36 57.67
CA GLY A 314 -86.92 28.56 58.35
C GLY A 314 -86.39 27.40 57.51
N GLN A 315 -87.26 26.72 56.76
CA GLN A 315 -86.87 25.64 55.84
C GLN A 315 -86.06 26.16 54.64
N LEU A 316 -86.43 27.33 54.09
CA LEU A 316 -85.64 28.00 53.04
C LEU A 316 -84.24 28.39 53.55
N ALA A 317 -84.14 28.98 54.75
CA ALA A 317 -82.85 29.36 55.34
C ALA A 317 -81.94 28.14 55.54
N GLN A 318 -82.47 27.01 56.01
CA GLN A 318 -81.75 25.75 56.13
C GLN A 318 -81.29 25.22 54.77
N ALA A 319 -82.19 25.12 53.78
CA ALA A 319 -81.85 24.65 52.44
C ALA A 319 -80.81 25.54 51.73
N GLN A 320 -80.82 26.85 52.00
CA GLN A 320 -79.81 27.79 51.51
C GLN A 320 -78.44 27.58 52.16
N ALA A 321 -78.39 27.29 53.47
CA ALA A 321 -77.16 26.92 54.17
C ALA A 321 -76.58 25.58 53.67
N ASP A 322 -77.44 24.58 53.45
CA ASP A 322 -77.03 23.26 52.93
C ASP A 322 -76.52 23.37 51.48
N ALA A 323 -77.16 24.17 50.63
CA ALA A 323 -76.67 24.44 49.27
C ALA A 323 -75.33 25.21 49.26
N ALA A 324 -75.13 26.16 50.18
CA ALA A 324 -73.84 26.85 50.33
C ALA A 324 -72.73 25.89 50.80
N SER A 325 -73.03 25.03 51.77
CA SER A 325 -72.12 23.99 52.29
C SER A 325 -71.74 22.99 51.19
N ALA A 326 -72.70 22.49 50.42
CA ALA A 326 -72.44 21.57 49.32
C ALA A 326 -71.58 22.20 48.20
N ARG A 327 -71.81 23.49 47.86
CA ARG A 327 -70.97 24.24 46.91
C ARG A 327 -69.53 24.43 47.43
N LYS A 328 -69.34 24.68 48.73
CA LYS A 328 -68.00 24.73 49.35
C LYS A 328 -67.28 23.38 49.23
N ASN A 329 -67.94 22.29 49.59
CA ASN A 329 -67.38 20.94 49.52
C ASN A 329 -67.03 20.53 48.08
N LEU A 330 -67.85 20.92 47.08
CA LEU A 330 -67.52 20.77 45.66
C LEU A 330 -66.28 21.59 45.23
N THR A 331 -66.15 22.81 45.74
CA THR A 331 -64.98 23.67 45.44
C THR A 331 -63.69 23.06 46.02
N GLU A 332 -63.76 22.52 47.24
CA GLU A 332 -62.66 21.81 47.88
C GLU A 332 -62.30 20.50 47.14
N ALA A 333 -63.31 19.72 46.72
CA ALA A 333 -63.09 18.49 45.95
C ALA A 333 -62.50 18.75 44.54
N ASN A 334 -62.94 19.82 43.86
CA ASN A 334 -62.32 20.27 42.59
C ASN A 334 -60.85 20.68 42.81
N THR A 335 -60.56 21.40 43.90
CA THR A 335 -59.19 21.82 44.24
C THR A 335 -58.28 20.63 44.52
N ALA A 336 -58.76 19.66 45.31
CA ALA A 336 -58.03 18.42 45.60
C ALA A 336 -57.82 17.56 44.34
N GLN A 337 -58.77 17.56 43.41
CA GLN A 337 -58.62 16.85 42.14
C GLN A 337 -57.56 17.50 41.23
N GLU A 338 -57.55 18.82 41.06
CA GLU A 338 -56.55 19.49 40.20
C GLU A 338 -55.13 19.42 40.81
N GLN A 339 -55.02 19.43 42.14
CA GLN A 339 -53.75 19.13 42.83
C GLN A 339 -53.27 17.70 42.57
N ALA A 340 -54.15 16.70 42.72
CA ALA A 340 -53.82 15.30 42.42
C ALA A 340 -53.49 15.08 40.93
N LYS A 341 -54.17 15.80 40.03
CA LYS A 341 -53.89 15.79 38.59
C LYS A 341 -52.51 16.38 38.30
N THR A 342 -52.18 17.52 38.89
CA THR A 342 -50.86 18.16 38.73
C THR A 342 -49.74 17.25 39.26
N ALA A 343 -49.95 16.57 40.39
CA ALA A 343 -49.01 15.59 40.93
C ALA A 343 -48.86 14.35 40.02
N ALA A 344 -49.94 13.84 39.43
CA ALA A 344 -49.90 12.74 38.48
C ALA A 344 -49.20 13.14 37.17
N ASP A 345 -49.53 14.29 36.58
CA ASP A 345 -48.89 14.84 35.38
C ASP A 345 -47.36 15.03 35.59
N ALA A 346 -46.95 15.45 36.80
CA ALA A 346 -45.53 15.56 37.17
C ALA A 346 -44.86 14.18 37.32
N ALA A 347 -45.45 13.27 38.10
CA ALA A 347 -44.87 11.93 38.31
C ALA A 347 -44.78 11.11 37.02
N ASN A 348 -45.78 11.22 36.12
CA ASN A 348 -45.75 10.61 34.79
C ASN A 348 -44.63 11.20 33.91
N ARG A 349 -44.26 12.47 34.09
CA ARG A 349 -43.12 13.10 33.40
C ARG A 349 -41.79 12.54 33.90
N THR A 350 -41.61 12.49 35.22
CA THR A 350 -40.42 11.90 35.86
C THR A 350 -40.24 10.42 35.50
N LEU A 351 -41.33 9.66 35.35
CA LEU A 351 -41.29 8.29 34.83
C LEU A 351 -40.77 8.23 33.37
N ALA A 352 -41.22 9.12 32.50
CA ALA A 352 -40.72 9.18 31.12
C ALA A 352 -39.23 9.55 31.06
N GLU A 353 -38.81 10.52 31.86
CA GLU A 353 -37.41 10.96 32.00
C GLU A 353 -36.52 9.84 32.57
N ALA A 354 -36.95 9.17 33.64
CA ALA A 354 -36.23 8.03 34.22
C ALA A 354 -36.16 6.83 33.27
N LYS A 355 -37.18 6.59 32.44
CA LYS A 355 -37.14 5.56 31.39
C LYS A 355 -36.11 5.91 30.32
N GLN A 356 -36.11 7.15 29.83
CA GLN A 356 -35.14 7.58 28.82
C GLN A 356 -33.70 7.51 29.35
N ALA A 357 -33.48 7.85 30.63
CA ALA A 357 -32.19 7.68 31.29
C ALA A 357 -31.76 6.19 31.34
N ALA A 358 -32.65 5.29 31.76
CA ALA A 358 -32.37 3.85 31.82
C ALA A 358 -32.13 3.23 30.42
N ASP A 359 -32.85 3.67 29.38
CA ASP A 359 -32.60 3.26 27.99
C ASP A 359 -31.20 3.74 27.52
N GLN A 360 -30.76 4.93 27.94
CA GLN A 360 -29.42 5.46 27.63
C GLN A 360 -28.30 4.74 28.39
N THR A 361 -28.45 4.48 29.69
CA THR A 361 -27.42 3.78 30.50
C THR A 361 -27.21 2.34 30.03
N ALA A 362 -28.29 1.63 29.68
CA ALA A 362 -28.21 0.28 29.14
C ALA A 362 -27.44 0.25 27.81
N ASN A 363 -27.60 1.28 26.97
CA ASN A 363 -26.87 1.41 25.71
C ASN A 363 -25.40 1.78 25.93
N ASP A 364 -25.06 2.68 26.86
CA ASP A 364 -23.65 2.95 27.16
C ASP A 364 -22.93 1.73 27.76
N ALA A 365 -23.56 1.02 28.70
CA ALA A 365 -23.03 -0.23 29.27
C ALA A 365 -22.77 -1.29 28.19
N HIS A 366 -23.64 -1.41 27.19
CA HIS A 366 -23.43 -2.29 26.03
C HIS A 366 -22.26 -1.82 25.15
N VAL A 367 -22.12 -0.51 24.88
CA VAL A 367 -20.98 0.05 24.14
C VAL A 367 -19.66 -0.16 24.89
N LYS A 368 -19.65 0.00 26.23
CA LYS A 368 -18.46 -0.31 27.04
C LYS A 368 -18.13 -1.81 27.04
N ALA A 369 -19.14 -2.70 26.99
CA ALA A 369 -18.92 -4.14 26.93
C ALA A 369 -18.20 -4.56 25.65
N GLU A 370 -18.63 -4.07 24.49
CA GLU A 370 -17.96 -4.33 23.21
C GLU A 370 -16.58 -3.65 23.14
N ALA A 371 -16.41 -2.45 23.72
CA ALA A 371 -15.09 -1.81 23.84
C ALA A 371 -14.12 -2.63 24.71
N LYS A 372 -14.59 -3.19 25.84
CA LYS A 372 -13.79 -4.10 26.68
C LYS A 372 -13.41 -5.37 25.93
N LYS A 373 -14.36 -6.00 25.23
CA LYS A 373 -14.16 -7.20 24.40
C LYS A 373 -13.15 -6.97 23.26
N ALA A 374 -13.15 -5.78 22.65
CA ALA A 374 -12.13 -5.38 21.68
C ALA A 374 -10.74 -5.22 22.33
N ALA A 375 -10.67 -4.63 23.53
CA ALA A 375 -9.42 -4.51 24.28
C ALA A 375 -8.87 -5.88 24.75
N ASP A 376 -9.76 -6.79 25.19
CA ASP A 376 -9.41 -8.19 25.52
C ASP A 376 -8.78 -8.91 24.32
N ALA A 377 -9.34 -8.74 23.12
CA ALA A 377 -8.81 -9.31 21.88
C ALA A 377 -7.46 -8.68 21.49
N ASN A 378 -7.29 -7.36 21.66
CA ASN A 378 -6.02 -6.68 21.40
C ASN A 378 -4.90 -7.17 22.32
N VAL A 379 -5.19 -7.47 23.60
CA VAL A 379 -4.21 -8.08 24.51
C VAL A 379 -3.81 -9.48 24.05
N GLN A 380 -4.76 -10.32 23.61
CA GLN A 380 -4.43 -11.65 23.07
C GLN A 380 -3.56 -11.58 21.81
N ALA A 381 -3.83 -10.63 20.92
CA ALA A 381 -3.02 -10.39 19.73
C ALA A 381 -1.60 -9.88 20.08
N ALA A 382 -1.49 -8.92 21.01
CA ALA A 382 -0.22 -8.38 21.45
C ALA A 382 0.64 -9.42 22.20
N GLN A 383 0.02 -10.27 23.02
CA GLN A 383 0.69 -11.39 23.70
C GLN A 383 1.25 -12.37 22.66
N SER A 384 0.43 -12.79 21.70
CA SER A 384 0.85 -13.72 20.63
C SER A 384 2.04 -13.17 19.83
N ALA A 385 2.06 -11.86 19.54
CA ALA A 385 3.16 -11.21 18.85
C ALA A 385 4.44 -11.10 19.72
N ALA A 386 4.30 -10.90 21.03
CA ALA A 386 5.44 -10.89 21.96
C ALA A 386 6.04 -12.29 22.14
N ASP A 387 5.20 -13.33 22.24
CA ASP A 387 5.63 -14.73 22.33
C ASP A 387 6.36 -15.16 21.04
N GLU A 388 5.86 -14.77 19.87
CA GLU A 388 6.52 -15.03 18.58
C GLU A 388 7.86 -14.28 18.45
N ALA A 389 7.92 -13.02 18.91
CA ALA A 389 9.16 -12.24 18.91
C ALA A 389 10.22 -12.84 19.85
N GLN A 390 9.81 -13.29 21.04
CA GLN A 390 10.69 -13.99 21.98
C GLN A 390 11.22 -15.30 21.39
N ALA A 391 10.35 -16.12 20.80
CA ALA A 391 10.77 -17.39 20.18
C ALA A 391 11.77 -17.19 19.03
N LYS A 392 11.61 -16.13 18.22
CA LYS A 392 12.58 -15.73 17.18
C LYS A 392 13.90 -15.25 17.77
N LEU A 393 13.87 -14.46 18.85
CA LEU A 393 15.06 -14.01 19.56
C LEU A 393 15.84 -15.19 20.17
N ASP A 394 15.17 -16.12 20.83
CA ASP A 394 15.81 -17.31 21.42
C ASP A 394 16.49 -18.18 20.35
N ALA A 395 15.86 -18.32 19.18
CA ALA A 395 16.45 -18.99 18.02
C ALA A 395 17.69 -18.26 17.47
N ALA A 396 17.66 -16.93 17.39
CA ALA A 396 18.80 -16.12 16.96
C ALA A 396 19.98 -16.17 17.95
N VAL A 397 19.70 -16.07 19.26
CA VAL A 397 20.71 -16.25 20.33
C VAL A 397 21.35 -17.64 20.27
N LYS A 398 20.57 -18.68 19.92
CA LYS A 398 21.14 -20.02 19.66
C LYS A 398 22.03 -20.01 18.40
N ALA A 399 21.57 -19.44 17.30
CA ALA A 399 22.34 -19.37 16.04
C ALA A 399 23.67 -18.60 16.23
N GLN A 400 23.67 -17.51 17.00
CA GLN A 400 24.85 -16.74 17.38
C GLN A 400 25.85 -17.59 18.18
N ARG A 401 25.37 -18.39 19.16
CA ARG A 401 26.22 -19.34 19.90
C ARG A 401 26.78 -20.45 19.01
N ASP A 402 25.97 -20.99 18.10
CA ASP A 402 26.41 -22.01 17.14
C ASP A 402 27.47 -21.43 16.16
N ALA A 403 27.33 -20.17 15.76
CA ALA A 403 28.31 -19.46 14.92
C ALA A 403 29.63 -19.19 15.65
N GLN A 404 29.58 -18.76 16.91
CA GLN A 404 30.76 -18.62 17.77
C GLN A 404 31.52 -19.95 17.89
N ALA A 405 30.82 -21.06 18.13
CA ALA A 405 31.44 -22.38 18.21
C ALA A 405 32.11 -22.82 16.89
N ARG A 406 31.55 -22.43 15.73
CA ARG A 406 32.19 -22.65 14.41
C ARG A 406 33.47 -21.82 14.24
N LEU A 407 33.44 -20.57 14.68
CA LEU A 407 34.60 -19.67 14.63
C LEU A 407 35.75 -20.17 15.51
N ASP A 408 35.44 -20.67 16.71
CA ASP A 408 36.44 -21.24 17.62
C ASP A 408 37.02 -22.56 17.06
N ALA A 409 36.20 -23.40 16.44
CA ALA A 409 36.66 -24.60 15.73
C ALA A 409 37.54 -24.26 14.51
N ALA A 410 37.17 -23.26 13.71
CA ALA A 410 37.97 -22.80 12.57
C ALA A 410 39.33 -22.22 13.03
N LYS A 411 39.35 -21.41 14.11
CA LYS A 411 40.58 -20.89 14.71
C LYS A 411 41.48 -22.01 15.26
N ALA A 412 40.89 -23.04 15.86
CA ALA A 412 41.62 -24.23 16.29
C ALA A 412 42.24 -25.00 15.11
N MET A 413 41.51 -25.15 14.00
CA MET A 413 42.02 -25.78 12.78
C MET A 413 43.12 -24.97 12.09
N LEU A 414 42.98 -23.64 12.01
CA LEU A 414 44.04 -22.77 11.49
C LEU A 414 45.34 -22.96 12.30
N LYS A 415 45.24 -22.96 13.64
CA LYS A 415 46.38 -23.17 14.54
C LYS A 415 47.08 -24.52 14.37
N THR A 416 46.41 -25.57 13.87
CA THR A 416 47.07 -26.87 13.61
C THR A 416 47.75 -26.95 12.24
N VAL A 417 47.29 -26.22 11.23
CA VAL A 417 47.87 -26.27 9.87
C VAL A 417 48.86 -25.13 9.56
N GLU A 418 48.79 -24.02 10.31
CA GLU A 418 49.63 -22.84 10.12
C GLU A 418 51.15 -23.11 10.17
N PRO A 419 51.70 -23.91 11.11
CA PRO A 419 53.13 -24.19 11.14
C PRO A 419 53.65 -24.91 9.88
N ASP A 420 52.90 -25.91 9.40
CA ASP A 420 53.27 -26.68 8.20
C ASP A 420 53.06 -25.88 6.92
N GLY A 421 51.98 -25.09 6.84
CA GLY A 421 51.72 -24.22 5.69
C GLY A 421 52.74 -23.09 5.56
N LEU A 422 53.11 -22.42 6.65
CA LEU A 422 54.17 -21.39 6.66
C LEU A 422 55.54 -22.00 6.31
N LYS A 423 55.82 -23.22 6.79
CA LYS A 423 57.02 -23.98 6.38
C LYS A 423 57.01 -24.27 4.88
N ALA A 424 55.86 -24.61 4.30
CA ALA A 424 55.72 -24.83 2.87
C ALA A 424 55.85 -23.54 2.04
N GLU A 425 55.25 -22.42 2.48
CA GLU A 425 55.46 -21.08 1.89
C GLU A 425 56.95 -20.69 1.88
N GLN A 426 57.71 -21.08 2.91
CA GLN A 426 59.15 -20.83 2.98
C GLN A 426 59.97 -21.78 2.10
N GLN A 427 59.59 -23.06 2.01
CA GLN A 427 60.26 -24.04 1.14
C GLN A 427 60.05 -23.72 -0.35
N GLU A 428 58.85 -23.25 -0.73
CA GLU A 428 58.58 -22.77 -2.10
C GLU A 428 59.53 -21.65 -2.52
N LYS A 429 59.74 -20.65 -1.65
CA LYS A 429 60.66 -19.52 -1.87
C LYS A 429 62.13 -19.94 -1.91
N LEU A 430 62.46 -21.11 -1.39
CA LEU A 430 63.82 -21.67 -1.49
C LEU A 430 64.00 -22.50 -2.79
N GLY A 431 62.93 -22.90 -3.46
CA GLY A 431 63.00 -23.62 -4.74
C GLY A 431 63.93 -24.84 -4.69
N ALA A 432 64.83 -24.92 -5.67
CA ALA A 432 65.87 -25.95 -5.74
C ALA A 432 66.82 -25.96 -4.53
N LEU A 433 67.08 -24.80 -3.89
CA LEU A 433 67.88 -24.76 -2.66
C LEU A 433 67.15 -25.47 -1.50
N GLY A 434 65.82 -25.35 -1.41
CA GLY A 434 65.01 -26.06 -0.43
C GLY A 434 65.00 -27.58 -0.67
N TRP A 435 64.96 -27.98 -1.94
CA TRP A 435 65.08 -29.36 -2.38
C TRP A 435 66.45 -29.97 -2.01
N PHE A 436 67.56 -29.29 -2.32
CA PHE A 436 68.90 -29.72 -1.93
C PHE A 436 69.11 -29.71 -0.41
N GLN A 437 68.50 -28.78 0.33
CA GLN A 437 68.47 -28.79 1.80
C GLN A 437 67.72 -30.02 2.35
N GLN A 438 66.59 -30.42 1.75
CA GLN A 438 65.86 -31.62 2.15
C GLN A 438 66.66 -32.90 1.87
N ARG A 439 67.38 -32.96 0.73
CA ARG A 439 68.27 -34.08 0.37
C ARG A 439 69.57 -34.10 1.17
N GLY A 440 69.97 -32.97 1.74
CA GLY A 440 71.16 -32.82 2.57
C GLY A 440 72.46 -32.59 1.80
N ASP A 441 72.41 -32.46 0.46
CA ASP A 441 73.62 -32.22 -0.34
C ASP A 441 74.15 -30.80 -0.10
N LYS A 442 75.33 -30.72 0.51
CA LYS A 442 75.97 -29.45 0.84
C LYS A 442 76.66 -28.79 -0.35
N MET A 443 77.17 -29.54 -1.33
CA MET A 443 77.82 -28.92 -2.48
C MET A 443 76.79 -28.28 -3.40
N ALA A 444 75.61 -28.87 -3.58
CA ALA A 444 74.50 -28.25 -4.28
C ALA A 444 74.03 -26.95 -3.57
N GLN A 445 73.94 -26.96 -2.24
CA GLN A 445 73.65 -25.76 -1.44
C GLN A 445 74.72 -24.67 -1.61
N GLU A 446 75.99 -24.97 -1.35
CA GLU A 446 77.09 -24.01 -1.47
C GLU A 446 77.24 -23.50 -2.91
N THR A 447 76.96 -24.32 -3.94
CA THR A 447 76.92 -23.90 -5.35
C THR A 447 75.88 -22.81 -5.55
N LEU A 448 74.66 -22.97 -5.03
CA LEU A 448 73.60 -21.98 -5.20
C LEU A 448 73.76 -20.72 -4.33
N THR A 449 74.52 -20.77 -3.22
CA THR A 449 74.52 -19.66 -2.22
C THR A 449 75.87 -19.02 -1.89
N ASN A 450 77.01 -19.63 -2.23
CA ASN A 450 78.31 -19.16 -1.77
C ASN A 450 79.16 -18.53 -2.89
N PRO A 451 79.37 -17.19 -2.92
CA PRO A 451 80.17 -16.54 -3.95
C PRO A 451 81.66 -16.93 -3.91
N ASN A 452 82.12 -17.61 -2.86
CA ASN A 452 83.49 -18.15 -2.78
C ASN A 452 83.65 -19.52 -3.45
N ALA A 453 82.57 -20.17 -3.90
CA ALA A 453 82.64 -21.40 -4.70
C ALA A 453 83.22 -21.16 -6.11
N TYR A 454 83.19 -19.91 -6.55
CA TYR A 454 83.52 -19.43 -7.89
C TYR A 454 84.88 -18.71 -7.89
N TYR A 455 85.67 -18.84 -8.95
CA TYR A 455 86.86 -18.00 -9.11
C TYR A 455 86.49 -16.59 -9.59
N MET A 456 85.46 -16.48 -10.44
CA MET A 456 84.88 -15.19 -10.81
C MET A 456 84.06 -14.60 -9.65
N ASP A 457 83.95 -13.28 -9.60
CA ASP A 457 82.96 -12.60 -8.76
C ASP A 457 81.65 -12.39 -9.55
N GLY A 458 80.53 -12.24 -8.85
CA GLY A 458 79.22 -11.93 -9.45
C GLY A 458 78.50 -13.07 -10.18
N VAL A 459 79.03 -14.31 -10.19
CA VAL A 459 78.38 -15.45 -10.88
C VAL A 459 76.97 -15.72 -10.35
N LEU A 460 76.76 -15.55 -9.03
CA LEU A 460 75.46 -15.73 -8.39
C LEU A 460 74.51 -14.54 -8.53
N ASP A 461 74.98 -13.38 -9.00
CA ASP A 461 74.13 -12.17 -9.17
C ASP A 461 73.01 -12.39 -10.21
N TYR A 462 73.14 -13.43 -11.03
CA TYR A 462 72.16 -13.83 -12.04
C TYR A 462 71.18 -14.91 -11.59
N THR A 463 71.43 -15.55 -10.44
CA THR A 463 70.60 -16.63 -9.88
C THR A 463 69.74 -16.10 -8.74
N HIS A 464 68.43 -16.08 -8.95
CA HIS A 464 67.45 -15.54 -8.03
C HIS A 464 66.67 -16.69 -7.40
N ILE A 465 67.19 -17.22 -6.28
CA ILE A 465 66.71 -18.44 -5.61
C ILE A 465 65.18 -18.48 -5.50
N GLY A 466 64.57 -19.46 -6.17
CA GLY A 466 63.12 -19.72 -6.13
C GLY A 466 62.24 -18.70 -6.85
N ALA A 467 62.80 -17.67 -7.49
CA ALA A 467 62.03 -16.65 -8.21
C ALA A 467 61.36 -17.21 -9.47
N GLU A 468 60.20 -16.64 -9.85
CA GLU A 468 59.44 -17.12 -11.02
C GLU A 468 60.28 -17.05 -12.31
N GLY A 469 60.34 -18.18 -13.04
CA GLY A 469 61.12 -18.31 -14.27
C GLY A 469 62.62 -18.57 -14.08
N ASP A 470 63.19 -18.42 -12.88
CA ASP A 470 64.60 -18.75 -12.59
C ASP A 470 64.86 -20.26 -12.71
N ALA A 471 66.08 -20.67 -13.07
CA ALA A 471 66.46 -22.09 -13.13
C ALA A 471 66.23 -22.85 -11.81
N THR A 472 66.33 -22.13 -10.67
CA THR A 472 66.13 -22.66 -9.32
C THR A 472 64.66 -22.67 -8.87
N SER A 473 63.72 -22.19 -9.69
CA SER A 473 62.28 -22.27 -9.36
C SER A 473 61.77 -23.71 -9.38
N LEU A 474 60.76 -24.04 -8.56
CA LEU A 474 60.22 -25.41 -8.51
C LEU A 474 59.73 -25.95 -9.87
N PRO A 475 59.06 -25.16 -10.75
CA PRO A 475 58.71 -25.63 -12.10
C PRO A 475 59.94 -25.94 -12.96
N ASN A 476 60.99 -25.12 -12.89
CA ASN A 476 62.19 -25.30 -13.70
C ASN A 476 63.15 -26.38 -13.18
N LEU A 477 63.16 -26.64 -11.87
CA LEU A 477 63.73 -27.86 -11.29
C LEU A 477 63.10 -29.10 -11.95
N ILE A 478 61.77 -29.19 -11.98
CA ILE A 478 61.06 -30.31 -12.62
C ILE A 478 61.34 -30.39 -14.13
N ALA A 479 61.40 -29.25 -14.82
CA ALA A 479 61.69 -29.22 -16.26
C ALA A 479 63.15 -29.61 -16.58
N GLY A 480 64.13 -29.18 -15.78
CA GLY A 480 65.53 -29.59 -15.89
C GLY A 480 65.74 -31.09 -15.63
N ILE A 481 65.03 -31.66 -14.65
CA ILE A 481 65.04 -33.12 -14.45
C ILE A 481 64.46 -33.84 -15.69
N LYS A 482 63.38 -33.32 -16.26
CA LYS A 482 62.76 -33.86 -17.48
C LYS A 482 63.65 -33.74 -18.73
N MET A 483 64.55 -32.76 -18.79
CA MET A 483 65.62 -32.76 -19.80
C MET A 483 66.54 -33.99 -19.64
N VAL A 484 67.01 -34.31 -18.43
CA VAL A 484 67.83 -35.53 -18.24
C VAL A 484 67.04 -36.80 -18.58
N GLN A 485 65.74 -36.83 -18.26
CA GLN A 485 64.84 -37.92 -18.65
C GLN A 485 64.74 -38.07 -20.18
N GLU A 486 64.62 -36.96 -20.92
CA GLU A 486 64.61 -36.94 -22.39
C GLU A 486 65.96 -37.33 -22.99
N THR A 487 67.09 -36.85 -22.44
CA THR A 487 68.43 -37.36 -22.75
C THR A 487 68.48 -38.88 -22.60
N ASN A 488 67.97 -39.44 -21.49
CA ASN A 488 67.94 -40.88 -21.29
C ASN A 488 67.03 -41.62 -22.28
N ARG A 489 65.88 -41.04 -22.64
CA ARG A 489 64.98 -41.57 -23.68
C ARG A 489 65.69 -41.63 -25.05
N LEU A 490 66.36 -40.56 -25.46
CA LEU A 490 67.11 -40.46 -26.70
C LEU A 490 68.27 -41.48 -26.73
N ARG A 491 69.06 -41.55 -25.66
CA ARG A 491 70.16 -42.50 -25.50
C ARG A 491 69.70 -43.97 -25.53
N ALA A 492 68.52 -44.27 -24.99
CA ALA A 492 67.93 -45.61 -25.07
C ALA A 492 67.60 -46.03 -26.52
N THR A 493 67.26 -45.09 -27.42
CA THR A 493 67.06 -45.41 -28.87
C THR A 493 68.34 -45.89 -29.55
N MET A 494 69.51 -45.51 -29.02
CA MET A 494 70.83 -45.91 -29.48
C MET A 494 71.40 -47.11 -28.70
N GLY A 495 70.66 -47.66 -27.74
CA GLY A 495 71.08 -48.78 -26.89
C GLY A 495 72.13 -48.42 -25.84
N TRP A 496 72.34 -47.15 -25.53
CA TRP A 496 73.32 -46.70 -24.52
C TRP A 496 72.70 -46.65 -23.12
N ALA A 497 73.55 -46.75 -22.08
CA ALA A 497 73.13 -46.71 -20.68
C ALA A 497 72.52 -45.34 -20.28
N PRO A 498 71.57 -45.28 -19.34
CA PRO A 498 71.06 -44.01 -18.82
C PRO A 498 72.14 -43.26 -18.03
N LEU A 499 72.14 -41.92 -18.13
CA LEU A 499 72.88 -41.04 -17.24
C LEU A 499 72.16 -40.89 -15.91
N ARG A 500 72.91 -40.70 -14.83
CA ARG A 500 72.39 -40.51 -13.46
C ARG A 500 72.53 -39.06 -13.02
N ILE A 501 71.55 -38.57 -12.26
CA ILE A 501 71.49 -37.19 -11.79
C ILE A 501 72.31 -37.03 -10.50
N SER A 502 73.19 -36.04 -10.43
CA SER A 502 73.79 -35.61 -9.15
C SER A 502 73.26 -34.23 -8.74
N ASP A 503 72.99 -34.04 -7.45
CA ASP A 503 72.52 -32.76 -6.90
C ASP A 503 73.52 -31.62 -7.16
N PHE A 504 74.82 -31.91 -7.07
CA PHE A 504 75.88 -30.96 -7.43
C PHE A 504 75.79 -30.55 -8.91
N ALA A 505 75.69 -31.52 -9.82
CA ALA A 505 75.57 -31.26 -11.26
C ALA A 505 74.29 -30.47 -11.62
N MET A 506 73.17 -30.73 -10.94
CA MET A 506 71.93 -29.95 -11.09
C MET A 506 72.13 -28.49 -10.65
N ALA A 507 72.79 -28.25 -9.52
CA ALA A 507 73.06 -26.90 -9.04
C ALA A 507 74.04 -26.14 -9.97
N GLN A 508 75.06 -26.82 -10.51
CA GLN A 508 75.96 -26.28 -11.52
C GLN A 508 75.18 -25.86 -12.78
N ALA A 509 74.34 -26.76 -13.32
CA ALA A 509 73.50 -26.48 -14.49
C ALA A 509 72.56 -25.28 -14.27
N MET A 510 71.98 -25.14 -13.06
CA MET A 510 71.09 -24.02 -12.73
C MET A 510 71.81 -22.67 -12.76
N VAL A 511 73.00 -22.60 -12.15
CA VAL A 511 73.82 -21.38 -12.16
C VAL A 511 74.30 -21.06 -13.56
N ASN A 512 74.74 -22.06 -14.32
CA ASN A 512 75.17 -21.90 -15.71
C ASN A 512 74.03 -21.44 -16.63
N ALA A 513 72.84 -22.05 -16.57
CA ALA A 513 71.68 -21.62 -17.35
C ALA A 513 71.29 -20.16 -17.04
N ASN A 514 71.27 -19.77 -15.77
CA ASN A 514 71.00 -18.40 -15.35
C ASN A 514 72.09 -17.41 -15.82
N TYR A 515 73.38 -17.78 -15.72
CA TYR A 515 74.54 -16.99 -16.18
C TYR A 515 74.55 -16.80 -17.70
N ALA A 516 74.36 -17.88 -18.45
CA ALA A 516 74.29 -17.90 -19.91
C ALA A 516 73.11 -17.05 -20.45
N THR A 517 72.04 -16.89 -19.65
CA THR A 517 70.89 -16.01 -19.94
C THR A 517 71.21 -14.52 -19.76
N VAL A 518 72.44 -14.16 -19.38
CA VAL A 518 72.87 -12.75 -19.26
C VAL A 518 74.12 -12.47 -20.08
N LEU A 519 75.10 -13.38 -20.05
CA LEU A 519 76.44 -13.16 -20.61
C LEU A 519 76.72 -13.92 -21.92
N LEU A 520 75.79 -14.74 -22.41
CA LEU A 520 75.86 -15.44 -23.70
C LEU A 520 77.15 -16.26 -23.91
N GLY A 521 77.50 -17.08 -22.92
CA GLY A 521 78.58 -18.05 -23.02
C GLY A 521 78.60 -19.01 -21.83
N HIS A 522 79.49 -20.00 -21.91
CA HIS A 522 79.88 -20.86 -20.79
C HIS A 522 80.44 -20.01 -19.65
N SER A 523 80.19 -20.39 -18.39
CA SER A 523 80.75 -19.65 -17.25
C SER A 523 82.21 -19.98 -16.97
N GLU A 524 82.71 -21.11 -17.48
CA GLU A 524 84.03 -21.72 -17.20
C GLU A 524 84.33 -21.97 -15.70
N ASN A 525 83.41 -21.67 -14.77
CA ASN A 525 83.64 -21.77 -13.32
C ASN A 525 83.63 -23.19 -12.76
N PHE A 526 83.37 -24.19 -13.61
CA PHE A 526 83.23 -25.59 -13.23
C PHE A 526 84.10 -26.50 -14.09
N GLU A 527 84.67 -27.53 -13.48
CA GLU A 527 85.41 -28.60 -14.17
C GLU A 527 84.48 -29.75 -14.61
N SER A 528 83.45 -29.40 -15.36
CA SER A 528 82.50 -30.29 -16.05
C SER A 528 82.46 -29.97 -17.54
N ASN A 529 82.03 -30.92 -18.38
CA ASN A 529 81.68 -30.59 -19.76
C ASN A 529 80.23 -30.06 -19.77
N GLU A 530 79.94 -29.06 -20.59
CA GLU A 530 78.66 -28.35 -20.60
C GLU A 530 78.07 -28.31 -22.01
N ASN A 531 76.76 -28.53 -22.12
CA ASN A 531 75.97 -28.16 -23.30
C ASN A 531 75.14 -26.92 -22.99
N LEU A 532 75.16 -25.90 -23.86
CA LEU A 532 74.31 -24.71 -23.77
C LEU A 532 73.42 -24.53 -24.99
N SER A 533 72.22 -23.97 -24.78
CA SER A 533 71.27 -23.64 -25.84
C SER A 533 70.50 -22.37 -25.51
N TRP A 534 70.27 -21.55 -26.53
CA TRP A 534 69.51 -20.30 -26.47
C TRP A 534 68.51 -20.26 -27.63
N GLY A 535 67.26 -19.87 -27.38
CA GLY A 535 66.28 -19.59 -28.44
C GLY A 535 65.69 -20.80 -29.18
N TYR A 536 66.16 -22.02 -28.90
CA TYR A 536 65.43 -23.24 -29.28
C TYR A 536 64.26 -23.48 -28.32
N ALA A 537 63.11 -23.90 -28.84
CA ALA A 537 61.97 -24.30 -28.00
C ALA A 537 62.22 -25.65 -27.29
N ASP A 538 62.95 -26.55 -27.96
CA ASP A 538 63.51 -27.78 -27.39
C ASP A 538 65.03 -27.80 -27.69
N PRO A 539 65.92 -27.83 -26.68
CA PRO A 539 67.37 -27.82 -26.92
C PRO A 539 67.86 -29.08 -27.67
N TYR A 540 67.12 -30.18 -27.67
CA TYR A 540 67.49 -31.41 -28.38
C TYR A 540 67.31 -31.30 -29.90
N ASP A 541 66.54 -30.33 -30.43
CA ASP A 541 66.54 -30.04 -31.87
C ASP A 541 67.94 -29.64 -32.37
N GLY A 542 68.67 -28.86 -31.56
CA GLY A 542 70.07 -28.53 -31.80
C GLY A 542 71.00 -29.67 -31.37
N TRP A 543 71.09 -29.92 -30.06
CA TRP A 543 72.10 -30.79 -29.46
C TRP A 543 72.03 -32.26 -29.91
N TRP A 544 70.85 -32.76 -30.27
CA TRP A 544 70.68 -34.12 -30.74
C TRP A 544 70.35 -34.15 -32.23
N THR A 545 69.22 -33.59 -32.67
CA THR A 545 68.72 -33.80 -34.04
C THR A 545 69.64 -33.20 -35.11
N ALA A 546 70.08 -31.96 -34.97
CA ALA A 546 70.99 -31.32 -35.92
C ALA A 546 72.42 -31.89 -35.84
N GLU A 547 73.00 -31.95 -34.63
CA GLU A 547 74.39 -32.34 -34.44
C GLU A 547 74.65 -33.84 -34.65
N LYS A 548 73.69 -34.72 -34.31
CA LYS A 548 73.77 -36.14 -34.68
C LYS A 548 73.90 -36.31 -36.18
N LYS A 549 73.17 -35.53 -36.98
CA LYS A 549 73.28 -35.63 -38.45
C LYS A 549 74.68 -35.24 -38.93
N ILE A 550 75.28 -34.21 -38.35
CA ILE A 550 76.66 -33.80 -38.67
C ILE A 550 77.66 -34.91 -38.32
N PHE A 551 77.47 -35.59 -37.19
CA PHE A 551 78.30 -36.73 -36.78
C PHE A 551 78.09 -37.97 -37.67
N ASP A 552 76.84 -38.34 -37.95
CA ASP A 552 76.49 -39.48 -38.81
C ASP A 552 77.02 -39.26 -40.25
N ASP A 553 76.91 -38.04 -40.80
CA ASP A 553 77.50 -37.66 -42.09
C ASP A 553 79.03 -37.80 -42.09
N ALA A 554 79.70 -37.43 -40.99
CA ALA A 554 81.16 -37.52 -40.84
C ALA A 554 81.66 -38.96 -40.70
N VAL A 555 80.90 -39.83 -40.02
CA VAL A 555 81.16 -41.29 -40.01
C VAL A 555 80.96 -41.86 -41.42
N ALA A 556 79.91 -41.44 -42.13
CA ALA A 556 79.58 -41.94 -43.46
C ALA A 556 80.55 -41.50 -44.57
N SER A 557 81.27 -40.38 -44.41
CA SER A 557 82.24 -39.91 -45.42
C SER A 557 83.54 -40.72 -45.44
N GLY A 558 83.92 -41.31 -44.29
CA GLY A 558 85.19 -42.04 -44.13
C GLY A 558 86.43 -41.16 -43.95
N ASP A 559 86.28 -39.82 -43.93
CA ASP A 559 87.40 -38.87 -43.71
C ASP A 559 87.94 -38.92 -42.26
N TYR A 560 87.21 -39.58 -41.34
CA TYR A 560 87.49 -39.69 -39.91
C TYR A 560 87.61 -41.16 -39.49
N PRO A 561 88.76 -41.84 -39.71
CA PRO A 561 88.88 -43.29 -39.51
C PRO A 561 88.61 -43.76 -38.07
N GLY A 562 87.56 -44.56 -37.89
CA GLY A 562 87.19 -45.15 -36.59
C GLY A 562 86.40 -44.22 -35.66
N LEU A 563 85.95 -43.06 -36.16
CA LEU A 563 85.19 -42.03 -35.44
C LEU A 563 84.00 -42.59 -34.64
N GLU A 564 83.31 -43.59 -35.19
CA GLU A 564 82.16 -44.25 -34.58
C GLU A 564 82.51 -45.07 -33.33
N ASN A 565 83.78 -45.43 -33.15
CA ASN A 565 84.32 -46.14 -31.99
C ASN A 565 85.15 -45.26 -31.04
N MET A 566 85.38 -43.99 -31.38
CA MET A 566 86.13 -43.05 -30.54
C MET A 566 85.29 -42.52 -29.37
N ASP A 567 85.97 -42.19 -28.27
CA ASP A 567 85.39 -41.49 -27.12
C ASP A 567 85.43 -39.96 -27.27
N LEU A 568 84.84 -39.26 -26.30
CA LEU A 568 84.72 -37.80 -26.36
C LEU A 568 86.08 -37.09 -26.39
N TYR A 569 87.08 -37.57 -25.65
CA TYR A 569 88.40 -36.95 -25.61
C TYR A 569 89.23 -37.28 -26.85
N ASP A 570 89.15 -38.51 -27.35
CA ASP A 570 89.76 -38.90 -28.63
C ASP A 570 89.28 -37.98 -29.76
N ILE A 571 87.97 -37.71 -29.84
CA ILE A 571 87.41 -36.81 -30.87
C ILE A 571 87.82 -35.36 -30.62
N TYR A 572 87.77 -34.88 -29.37
CA TYR A 572 88.19 -33.52 -29.03
C TYR A 572 89.65 -33.23 -29.44
N TRP A 573 90.57 -34.15 -29.13
CA TRP A 573 92.00 -33.95 -29.42
C TRP A 573 92.39 -34.28 -30.87
N GLN A 574 91.80 -35.30 -31.48
CA GLN A 574 92.16 -35.72 -32.84
C GLN A 574 91.39 -34.95 -33.92
N TYR A 575 90.13 -34.58 -33.66
CA TYR A 575 89.20 -33.97 -34.61
C TYR A 575 88.47 -32.71 -34.06
N PRO A 576 89.19 -31.69 -33.55
CA PRO A 576 88.57 -30.51 -32.94
C PRO A 576 87.57 -29.80 -33.87
N LYS A 577 87.82 -29.73 -35.18
CA LYS A 577 86.89 -29.12 -36.17
C LYS A 577 85.57 -29.88 -36.37
N LEU A 578 85.47 -31.11 -35.87
CA LEU A 578 84.22 -31.88 -35.80
C LEU A 578 83.57 -31.71 -34.43
N TRP A 579 84.37 -31.66 -33.36
CA TRP A 579 83.91 -31.26 -32.02
C TRP A 579 83.22 -29.89 -32.03
N ASP A 580 83.81 -28.89 -32.69
CA ASP A 580 83.25 -27.54 -32.93
C ASP A 580 81.85 -27.52 -33.59
N LYS A 581 81.37 -28.65 -34.11
CA LYS A 581 80.13 -28.78 -34.89
C LYS A 581 79.18 -29.90 -34.44
N ALA A 582 79.62 -30.76 -33.53
CA ALA A 582 78.86 -31.92 -33.05
C ALA A 582 79.11 -32.23 -31.56
N GLY A 583 79.78 -31.32 -30.85
CA GLY A 583 80.23 -31.50 -29.47
C GLY A 583 79.07 -31.74 -28.49
N HIS A 584 77.91 -31.11 -28.68
CA HIS A 584 76.76 -31.34 -27.81
C HIS A 584 76.20 -32.75 -27.99
N TYR A 585 76.16 -33.26 -29.22
CA TYR A 585 75.80 -34.66 -29.48
C TYR A 585 76.85 -35.64 -28.97
N ILE A 586 78.15 -35.31 -29.05
CA ILE A 586 79.24 -36.16 -28.53
C ILE A 586 79.16 -36.24 -26.99
N ASN A 587 78.92 -35.13 -26.30
CA ASN A 587 78.64 -35.09 -24.86
C ASN A 587 77.39 -35.91 -24.49
N LEU A 588 76.31 -35.79 -25.27
CA LEU A 588 75.09 -36.59 -25.07
C LEU A 588 75.27 -38.07 -25.42
N ARG A 589 76.31 -38.46 -26.15
CA ARG A 589 76.62 -39.86 -26.52
C ARG A 589 77.42 -40.59 -25.46
N ASP A 590 78.56 -40.05 -25.03
CA ASP A 590 79.57 -40.86 -24.35
C ASP A 590 79.22 -41.18 -22.88
N THR A 591 79.49 -42.42 -22.46
CA THR A 591 79.37 -42.91 -21.07
C THR A 591 80.67 -43.44 -20.51
N LYS A 592 81.71 -43.59 -21.34
CA LYS A 592 83.02 -44.07 -20.92
C LYS A 592 83.61 -43.16 -19.85
N TYR A 593 83.35 -41.85 -19.95
CA TYR A 593 83.82 -40.83 -19.01
C TYR A 593 82.73 -40.20 -18.16
N VAL A 594 81.55 -39.87 -18.71
CA VAL A 594 80.45 -39.31 -17.91
C VAL A 594 80.08 -40.24 -16.74
N ARG A 595 80.03 -39.69 -15.52
CA ARG A 595 79.63 -40.38 -14.28
C ARG A 595 78.29 -39.88 -13.75
N ALA A 596 78.10 -38.56 -13.81
CA ALA A 596 76.84 -37.93 -13.47
C ALA A 596 76.52 -36.78 -14.43
N THR A 597 75.26 -36.39 -14.46
CA THR A 597 74.77 -35.23 -15.19
C THR A 597 73.81 -34.41 -14.33
N GLY A 598 73.54 -33.19 -14.75
CA GLY A 598 72.43 -32.38 -14.26
C GLY A 598 72.02 -31.41 -15.35
N ALA A 599 70.74 -31.09 -15.47
CA ALA A 599 70.26 -30.16 -16.48
C ALA A 599 69.31 -29.13 -15.86
N ALA A 600 69.29 -27.94 -16.44
CA ALA A 600 68.45 -26.85 -16.00
C ALA A 600 67.97 -26.01 -17.19
N ILE A 601 66.82 -25.39 -17.01
CA ILE A 601 66.19 -24.51 -17.97
C ILE A 601 65.75 -23.25 -17.24
N THR A 602 65.91 -22.09 -17.87
CA THR A 602 65.47 -20.81 -17.31
C THR A 602 64.65 -20.04 -18.32
N GLN A 603 63.63 -19.37 -17.81
CA GLN A 603 62.62 -18.64 -18.57
C GLN A 603 62.66 -17.12 -18.27
N VAL A 604 63.61 -16.68 -17.42
CA VAL A 604 63.82 -15.27 -17.10
C VAL A 604 64.13 -14.49 -18.38
N LYS A 605 63.26 -13.53 -18.73
CA LYS A 605 63.51 -12.59 -19.81
C LYS A 605 64.52 -11.54 -19.37
N ARG A 606 65.60 -11.38 -20.13
CA ARG A 606 66.60 -10.31 -20.01
C ARG A 606 66.82 -9.69 -21.42
N ASP A 607 67.40 -8.50 -21.48
CA ASP A 607 67.50 -7.70 -22.72
C ASP A 607 68.57 -8.25 -23.70
N LEU A 608 68.29 -9.40 -24.30
CA LEU A 608 69.17 -10.15 -25.21
C LEU A 608 68.48 -10.45 -26.56
N PRO A 609 69.25 -10.74 -27.63
CA PRO A 609 68.71 -10.98 -28.98
C PRO A 609 68.00 -12.33 -29.14
N TYR A 610 68.07 -13.23 -28.16
CA TYR A 610 67.42 -14.54 -28.17
C TYR A 610 66.27 -14.57 -27.16
N ALA A 611 65.14 -15.15 -27.56
CA ALA A 611 64.02 -15.39 -26.64
C ALA A 611 64.36 -16.57 -25.70
N PRO A 612 63.85 -16.60 -24.45
CA PRO A 612 63.92 -17.79 -23.62
C PRO A 612 63.10 -18.95 -24.24
N PRO A 613 63.43 -20.21 -23.92
CA PRO A 613 64.32 -20.62 -22.85
C PRO A 613 65.82 -20.50 -23.17
N THR A 614 66.61 -20.42 -22.11
CA THR A 614 68.01 -20.85 -22.11
C THR A 614 68.08 -22.18 -21.37
N ALA A 615 68.86 -23.14 -21.87
CA ALA A 615 69.01 -24.45 -21.27
C ALA A 615 70.49 -24.84 -21.16
N ALA A 616 70.84 -25.49 -20.04
CA ALA A 616 72.17 -26.03 -19.77
C ALA A 616 72.10 -27.51 -19.38
N GLN A 617 73.08 -28.31 -19.78
CA GLN A 617 73.28 -29.66 -19.25
C GLN A 617 74.77 -29.91 -18.97
N GLU A 618 75.07 -30.25 -17.72
CA GLU A 618 76.40 -30.58 -17.20
C GLU A 618 76.69 -32.07 -17.30
N PHE A 619 77.94 -32.43 -17.57
CA PHE A 619 78.44 -33.79 -17.61
C PHE A 619 79.73 -33.89 -16.80
N ILE A 620 79.64 -34.48 -15.60
CA ILE A 620 80.79 -34.70 -14.73
C ILE A 620 81.48 -35.99 -15.16
N ASP A 621 82.71 -35.87 -15.66
CA ASP A 621 83.54 -36.95 -16.20
C ASP A 621 84.55 -37.52 -15.20
N LYS A 622 84.75 -36.84 -14.06
CA LYS A 622 85.78 -37.17 -13.06
C LYS A 622 85.24 -38.16 -12.02
N PRO A 623 86.07 -39.12 -11.57
CA PRO A 623 85.73 -39.98 -10.44
C PRO A 623 85.40 -39.21 -9.15
N VAL A 624 86.05 -38.05 -8.93
CA VAL A 624 85.80 -37.17 -7.78
C VAL A 624 85.72 -35.73 -8.29
N ALA A 625 84.66 -35.01 -7.93
CA ALA A 625 84.40 -33.63 -8.34
C ALA A 625 84.16 -32.70 -7.15
N GLY A 626 84.21 -31.38 -7.37
CA GLY A 626 83.99 -30.33 -6.37
C GLY A 626 84.73 -29.03 -6.75
N PHE A 627 84.65 -28.00 -5.92
CA PHE A 627 85.10 -26.63 -6.29
C PHE A 627 86.63 -26.46 -6.35
N SER A 628 87.26 -26.79 -7.48
CA SER A 628 88.71 -26.55 -7.68
C SER A 628 89.06 -25.06 -7.74
N GLY A 629 88.22 -24.25 -8.38
CA GLY A 629 88.36 -22.80 -8.50
C GLY A 629 87.91 -21.99 -7.28
N ALA A 630 87.49 -22.62 -6.18
CA ALA A 630 86.98 -21.89 -5.02
C ALA A 630 88.05 -21.02 -4.34
N LYS A 631 87.61 -19.93 -3.71
CA LYS A 631 88.44 -18.92 -3.05
C LYS A 631 88.86 -19.31 -1.61
N THR A 632 88.30 -20.37 -1.02
CA THR A 632 88.64 -20.83 0.34
C THR A 632 89.09 -22.30 0.39
N PRO A 633 90.05 -22.67 1.27
CA PRO A 633 90.47 -24.05 1.45
C PRO A 633 89.33 -25.00 1.84
N GLU A 634 88.32 -24.52 2.57
CA GLU A 634 87.18 -25.32 3.01
C GLU A 634 86.37 -25.82 1.80
N LEU A 635 86.04 -24.92 0.87
CA LEU A 635 85.33 -25.23 -0.38
C LEU A 635 86.22 -26.04 -1.34
N GLN A 636 87.51 -25.71 -1.44
CA GLN A 636 88.48 -26.49 -2.23
C GLN A 636 88.58 -27.95 -1.74
N ASN A 637 88.38 -28.20 -0.44
CA ASN A 637 88.36 -29.55 0.14
C ASN A 637 86.97 -30.24 0.08
N MET A 638 85.89 -29.54 -0.27
CA MET A 638 84.60 -30.19 -0.54
C MET A 638 84.70 -31.01 -1.83
N LYS A 639 84.40 -32.30 -1.72
CA LYS A 639 84.52 -33.28 -2.80
C LYS A 639 83.40 -34.33 -2.71
N VAL A 640 82.93 -34.77 -3.86
CA VAL A 640 81.96 -35.87 -4.04
C VAL A 640 82.56 -36.93 -4.95
N ASP A 641 82.52 -38.19 -4.52
CA ASP A 641 82.85 -39.34 -5.37
C ASP A 641 81.64 -39.66 -6.26
N MET A 642 81.82 -39.57 -7.56
CA MET A 642 80.79 -39.77 -8.58
C MET A 642 80.59 -41.24 -8.96
N ASN A 643 81.37 -42.15 -8.36
CA ASN A 643 81.21 -43.60 -8.46
C ASN A 643 80.43 -44.15 -7.24
N ASP A 644 80.23 -43.36 -6.19
CA ASP A 644 79.35 -43.72 -5.07
C ASP A 644 77.88 -43.74 -5.55
N PRO A 645 77.16 -44.88 -5.46
CA PRO A 645 75.75 -44.93 -5.82
C PRO A 645 74.85 -44.00 -4.97
N ALA A 646 75.34 -43.47 -3.85
CA ALA A 646 74.63 -42.48 -3.02
C ALA A 646 74.76 -41.03 -3.53
N SER A 647 75.74 -40.70 -4.38
CA SER A 647 75.93 -39.34 -4.93
C SER A 647 75.19 -39.08 -6.24
N THR A 648 74.59 -40.13 -6.80
CA THR A 648 73.85 -40.08 -8.07
C THR A 648 72.52 -40.84 -7.95
N THR A 649 71.43 -40.27 -8.45
CA THR A 649 70.08 -40.86 -8.45
C THR A 649 69.67 -41.22 -9.89
N ASP A 650 68.75 -42.17 -10.07
CA ASP A 650 68.14 -42.38 -11.39
C ASP A 650 67.24 -41.19 -11.79
N ALA A 651 67.10 -40.90 -13.08
CA ALA A 651 66.34 -39.74 -13.55
C ALA A 651 64.83 -39.86 -13.26
N ASP A 652 64.23 -41.04 -13.41
CA ASP A 652 62.80 -41.27 -13.12
C ASP A 652 62.54 -41.23 -11.61
N GLU A 653 63.45 -41.81 -10.82
CA GLU A 653 63.39 -41.77 -9.36
C GLU A 653 63.52 -40.34 -8.82
N TYR A 654 64.52 -39.59 -9.30
CA TYR A 654 64.77 -38.21 -8.89
C TYR A 654 63.59 -37.29 -9.25
N LEU A 655 63.00 -37.50 -10.44
CA LEU A 655 61.76 -36.81 -10.84
C LEU A 655 60.61 -37.12 -9.88
N ALA A 656 60.34 -38.40 -9.61
CA ALA A 656 59.23 -38.80 -8.74
C ALA A 656 59.38 -38.25 -7.31
N GLN A 657 60.62 -38.23 -6.77
CA GLN A 657 60.89 -37.62 -5.46
C GLN A 657 60.72 -36.10 -5.49
N ALA A 658 61.13 -35.42 -6.57
CA ALA A 658 60.99 -33.97 -6.72
C ALA A 658 59.53 -33.54 -6.92
N GLU A 659 58.76 -34.23 -7.76
CA GLU A 659 57.32 -33.97 -7.94
C GLU A 659 56.55 -34.21 -6.63
N ALA A 660 56.93 -35.23 -5.84
CA ALA A 660 56.38 -35.44 -4.51
C ALA A 660 56.71 -34.30 -3.52
N TYR A 661 57.92 -33.72 -3.58
CA TYR A 661 58.29 -32.55 -2.78
C TYR A 661 57.43 -31.33 -3.14
N VAL A 662 57.30 -31.01 -4.43
CA VAL A 662 56.45 -29.90 -4.92
C VAL A 662 54.97 -30.13 -4.55
N ALA A 663 54.45 -31.34 -4.73
CA ALA A 663 53.08 -31.68 -4.38
C ALA A 663 52.79 -31.53 -2.88
N ASN A 664 53.72 -31.93 -2.01
CA ASN A 664 53.59 -31.75 -0.56
C ASN A 664 53.57 -30.27 -0.16
N ILE A 665 54.39 -29.43 -0.79
CA ILE A 665 54.38 -27.96 -0.59
C ILE A 665 53.02 -27.36 -0.94
N GLN A 666 52.50 -27.64 -2.15
CA GLN A 666 51.20 -27.08 -2.56
C GLN A 666 50.04 -27.63 -1.72
N ALA A 667 50.08 -28.91 -1.33
CA ALA A 667 49.07 -29.50 -0.45
C ALA A 667 49.06 -28.89 0.97
N ALA A 668 50.22 -28.47 1.51
CA ALA A 668 50.30 -27.78 2.79
C ALA A 668 49.81 -26.32 2.68
N LYS A 669 50.22 -25.58 1.65
CA LYS A 669 49.71 -24.23 1.36
C LYS A 669 48.19 -24.20 1.17
N ALA A 670 47.64 -25.12 0.37
CA ALA A 670 46.20 -25.20 0.12
C ALA A 670 45.38 -25.46 1.41
N LYS A 671 45.90 -26.27 2.34
CA LYS A 671 45.28 -26.47 3.67
C LYS A 671 45.30 -25.20 4.51
N LEU A 672 46.39 -24.44 4.48
CA LEU A 672 46.51 -23.17 5.21
C LEU A 672 45.54 -22.11 4.66
N GLU A 673 45.47 -21.93 3.34
CA GLU A 673 44.49 -21.02 2.74
C GLU A 673 43.04 -21.44 3.02
N THR A 674 42.75 -22.75 2.94
CA THR A 674 41.41 -23.27 3.31
C THR A 674 41.07 -22.94 4.77
N ALA A 675 42.02 -23.05 5.69
CA ALA A 675 41.78 -22.73 7.11
C ALA A 675 41.70 -21.21 7.37
N ARG A 676 42.51 -20.39 6.69
CA ARG A 676 42.44 -18.92 6.71
C ARG A 676 41.05 -18.44 6.26
N GLN A 677 40.57 -18.98 5.14
CA GLN A 677 39.24 -18.66 4.60
C GLN A 677 38.12 -19.17 5.51
N ALA A 678 38.21 -20.39 6.07
CA ALA A 678 37.21 -20.92 7.01
C ALA A 678 37.06 -20.06 8.28
N VAL A 679 38.15 -19.44 8.78
CA VAL A 679 38.08 -18.48 9.90
C VAL A 679 37.34 -17.20 9.49
N LYS A 680 37.60 -16.69 8.29
CA LYS A 680 36.93 -15.50 7.73
C LYS A 680 35.42 -15.72 7.55
N ASP A 681 35.03 -16.87 6.99
CA ASP A 681 33.63 -17.22 6.77
C ASP A 681 32.87 -17.44 8.09
N ALA A 682 33.51 -18.09 9.07
CA ALA A 682 32.93 -18.29 10.39
C ALA A 682 32.80 -16.97 11.18
N GLN A 683 33.70 -16.01 10.97
CA GLN A 683 33.58 -14.66 11.56
C GLN A 683 32.41 -13.91 10.93
N ALA A 684 32.31 -13.87 9.60
CA ALA A 684 31.19 -13.22 8.91
C ALA A 684 29.83 -13.81 9.32
N LEU A 685 29.73 -15.12 9.52
CA LEU A 685 28.53 -15.79 10.03
C LEU A 685 28.19 -15.37 11.47
N LEU A 686 29.19 -15.20 12.34
CA LEU A 686 28.99 -14.70 13.71
C LEU A 686 28.54 -13.24 13.71
N ASP A 687 29.11 -12.41 12.84
CA ASP A 687 28.78 -10.99 12.73
C ASP A 687 27.32 -10.82 12.25
N GLN A 688 26.91 -11.58 11.22
CA GLN A 688 25.51 -11.65 10.75
C GLN A 688 24.55 -12.11 11.86
N ALA A 689 24.86 -13.21 12.56
CA ALA A 689 24.02 -13.73 13.65
C ALA A 689 23.92 -12.75 14.84
N THR A 690 24.98 -11.98 15.08
CA THR A 690 25.02 -10.92 16.11
C THR A 690 24.11 -9.76 15.73
N ALA A 691 24.20 -9.26 14.50
CA ALA A 691 23.31 -8.20 14.00
C ALA A 691 21.83 -8.64 14.00
N GLN A 692 21.54 -9.88 13.59
CA GLN A 692 20.19 -10.44 13.64
C GLN A 692 19.66 -10.53 15.07
N THR A 693 20.48 -10.97 16.03
CA THR A 693 20.12 -11.02 17.45
C THR A 693 19.80 -9.62 18.00
N GLN A 694 20.62 -8.62 17.71
CA GLN A 694 20.38 -7.23 18.14
C GLN A 694 19.06 -6.67 17.57
N SER A 695 18.79 -6.87 16.28
CA SER A 695 17.53 -6.46 15.65
C SER A 695 16.30 -7.12 16.30
N LEU A 696 16.40 -8.41 16.62
CA LEU A 696 15.32 -9.15 17.30
C LEU A 696 15.17 -8.76 18.78
N GLN A 697 16.24 -8.34 19.48
CA GLN A 697 16.13 -7.75 20.82
C GLN A 697 15.32 -6.45 20.80
N THR A 698 15.59 -5.54 19.86
CA THR A 698 14.76 -4.34 19.67
C THR A 698 13.31 -4.72 19.37
N LYS A 699 13.08 -5.73 18.53
CA LYS A 699 11.72 -6.13 18.16
C LYS A 699 10.93 -6.78 19.31
N GLN A 700 11.60 -7.59 20.13
CA GLN A 700 11.03 -8.15 21.35
C GLN A 700 10.60 -7.04 22.32
N ALA A 701 11.45 -6.01 22.51
CA ALA A 701 11.15 -4.86 23.35
C ALA A 701 9.94 -4.05 22.83
N GLU A 702 9.85 -3.80 21.52
CA GLU A 702 8.66 -3.18 20.91
C GLU A 702 7.37 -3.97 21.23
N THR A 703 7.41 -5.30 21.09
CA THR A 703 6.22 -6.14 21.33
C THR A 703 5.86 -6.21 22.80
N ALA A 704 6.83 -6.20 23.71
CA ALA A 704 6.59 -6.14 25.15
C ALA A 704 5.95 -4.80 25.56
N HIS A 705 6.37 -3.68 24.98
CA HIS A 705 5.72 -2.38 25.17
C HIS A 705 4.27 -2.39 24.65
N LYS A 706 4.04 -2.87 23.42
CA LYS A 706 2.68 -2.97 22.84
C LYS A 706 1.73 -3.85 23.67
N LEU A 707 2.25 -4.91 24.30
CA LEU A 707 1.51 -5.73 25.25
C LEU A 707 1.17 -4.98 26.54
N ALA A 708 2.10 -4.20 27.10
CA ALA A 708 1.83 -3.37 28.27
C ALA A 708 0.80 -2.26 28.00
N ASP A 709 0.89 -1.61 26.83
CA ASP A 709 -0.08 -0.60 26.37
C ASP A 709 -1.48 -1.21 26.19
N ALA A 710 -1.57 -2.36 25.50
CA ALA A 710 -2.82 -3.10 25.34
C ALA A 710 -3.44 -3.51 26.68
N THR A 711 -2.62 -3.96 27.64
CA THR A 711 -3.05 -4.35 28.99
C THR A 711 -3.56 -3.14 29.78
N THR A 712 -2.95 -1.96 29.59
CA THR A 712 -3.42 -0.70 30.18
C THR A 712 -4.78 -0.29 29.61
N VAL A 713 -4.96 -0.39 28.29
CA VAL A 713 -6.25 -0.14 27.61
C VAL A 713 -7.32 -1.14 28.06
N GLN A 714 -6.98 -2.43 28.19
CA GLN A 714 -7.89 -3.46 28.72
C GLN A 714 -8.33 -3.16 30.16
N THR A 715 -7.41 -2.71 31.01
CA THR A 715 -7.69 -2.32 32.40
C THR A 715 -8.67 -1.14 32.45
N ALA A 716 -8.40 -0.08 31.66
CA ALA A 716 -9.26 1.08 31.57
C ALA A 716 -10.66 0.74 31.00
N ALA A 717 -10.74 -0.07 29.95
CA ALA A 717 -12.01 -0.51 29.36
C ALA A 717 -12.81 -1.41 30.31
N THR A 718 -12.14 -2.24 31.11
CA THR A 718 -12.78 -3.07 32.14
C THR A 718 -13.37 -2.21 33.26
N ALA A 719 -12.62 -1.22 33.75
CA ALA A 719 -13.11 -0.28 34.76
C ALA A 719 -14.31 0.55 34.24
N ALA A 720 -14.23 1.07 33.01
CA ALA A 720 -15.31 1.82 32.39
C ALA A 720 -16.58 0.97 32.16
N TYR A 721 -16.43 -0.31 31.80
CA TYR A 721 -17.57 -1.22 31.67
C TYR A 721 -18.24 -1.49 33.02
N GLU A 722 -17.49 -1.83 34.07
CA GLU A 722 -18.07 -2.07 35.39
C GLU A 722 -18.73 -0.80 35.97
N GLN A 723 -18.16 0.38 35.73
CA GLN A 723 -18.77 1.66 36.10
C GLN A 723 -20.10 1.90 35.36
N ALA A 724 -20.13 1.75 34.03
CA ALA A 724 -21.37 1.92 33.26
C ALA A 724 -22.45 0.90 33.66
N LYS A 725 -22.05 -0.33 33.99
CA LYS A 725 -22.95 -1.38 34.50
C LYS A 725 -23.51 -1.07 35.89
N GLN A 726 -22.75 -0.37 36.74
CA GLN A 726 -23.25 0.17 38.00
C GLN A 726 -24.29 1.28 37.74
N THR A 727 -23.97 2.23 36.86
CA THR A 727 -24.89 3.33 36.51
C THR A 727 -26.19 2.85 35.87
N ASP A 728 -26.17 1.77 35.07
CA ASP A 728 -27.40 1.16 34.54
C ASP A 728 -28.26 0.51 35.64
N ASN A 729 -27.66 -0.15 36.64
CA ASN A 729 -28.41 -0.65 37.79
C ASN A 729 -29.05 0.48 38.59
N ASP A 730 -28.32 1.57 38.84
CA ASP A 730 -28.82 2.73 39.59
C ASP A 730 -29.96 3.44 38.83
N ALA A 731 -29.85 3.58 37.50
CA ALA A 731 -30.91 4.12 36.64
C ALA A 731 -32.15 3.21 36.57
N ARG A 732 -31.98 1.88 36.56
CA ARG A 732 -33.09 0.91 36.66
C ARG A 732 -33.81 0.98 37.99
N LEU A 733 -33.09 1.20 39.10
CA LEU A 733 -33.69 1.42 40.43
C LEU A 733 -34.48 2.73 40.47
N GLN A 734 -33.94 3.82 39.89
CA GLN A 734 -34.67 5.09 39.73
C GLN A 734 -35.94 4.92 38.89
N LEU A 735 -35.88 4.20 37.77
CA LEU A 735 -37.04 3.88 36.92
C LEU A 735 -38.11 3.08 37.70
N ALA A 736 -37.72 2.10 38.50
CA ALA A 736 -38.66 1.33 39.33
C ALA A 736 -39.38 2.23 40.35
N ALA A 737 -38.65 3.09 41.07
CA ALA A 737 -39.21 4.03 42.04
C ALA A 737 -40.09 5.11 41.39
N ALA A 738 -39.71 5.63 40.22
CA ALA A 738 -40.52 6.57 39.45
C ALA A 738 -41.83 5.93 38.95
N ASN A 739 -41.78 4.66 38.55
CA ASN A 739 -42.96 3.90 38.12
C ASN A 739 -43.95 3.65 39.27
N GLU A 740 -43.46 3.29 40.46
CA GLU A 740 -44.28 3.17 41.67
C GLU A 740 -44.87 4.53 42.09
N THR A 741 -44.09 5.60 42.03
CA THR A 741 -44.55 6.97 42.31
C THR A 741 -45.66 7.42 41.36
N ALA A 742 -45.49 7.17 40.06
CA ALA A 742 -46.51 7.45 39.04
C ALA A 742 -47.77 6.61 39.24
N ALA A 743 -47.65 5.32 39.54
CA ALA A 743 -48.80 4.45 39.82
C ALA A 743 -49.61 4.97 41.02
N ASN A 744 -48.94 5.35 42.11
CA ASN A 744 -49.56 5.92 43.30
C ASN A 744 -50.23 7.27 43.03
N ALA A 745 -49.59 8.17 42.25
CA ALA A 745 -50.17 9.46 41.89
C ALA A 745 -51.40 9.33 40.97
N ASN A 746 -51.36 8.46 39.96
CA ASN A 746 -52.49 8.17 39.08
C ASN A 746 -53.66 7.51 39.85
N SER A 747 -53.36 6.65 40.82
CA SER A 747 -54.36 6.09 41.75
C SER A 747 -55.02 7.20 42.57
N LYS A 748 -54.25 8.15 43.12
CA LYS A 748 -54.78 9.27 43.89
C LYS A 748 -55.62 10.23 43.06
N LEU A 749 -55.24 10.50 41.81
CA LEU A 749 -56.08 11.23 40.84
C LEU A 749 -57.41 10.52 40.58
N THR A 750 -57.40 9.19 40.45
CA THR A 750 -58.63 8.40 40.26
C THR A 750 -59.55 8.51 41.47
N GLU A 751 -58.99 8.41 42.68
CA GLU A 751 -59.74 8.52 43.94
C GLU A 751 -60.34 9.93 44.16
N THR A 752 -59.58 11.00 43.94
CA THR A 752 -60.07 12.38 44.08
C THR A 752 -61.09 12.74 42.99
N THR A 753 -60.94 12.21 41.77
CA THR A 753 -61.95 12.34 40.70
C THR A 753 -63.29 11.74 41.13
N ALA A 754 -63.29 10.54 41.73
CA ALA A 754 -64.50 9.92 42.26
C ALA A 754 -65.09 10.66 43.48
N GLN A 755 -64.29 11.38 44.27
CA GLN A 755 -64.79 12.26 45.34
C GLN A 755 -65.43 13.53 44.77
N ARG A 756 -64.80 14.15 43.76
CA ARG A 756 -65.31 15.30 43.00
C ARG A 756 -66.68 15.01 42.37
N ASP A 757 -66.84 13.83 41.77
CA ASP A 757 -68.12 13.40 41.18
C ASP A 757 -69.24 13.24 42.22
N ARG A 758 -68.92 12.73 43.42
CA ARG A 758 -69.88 12.62 44.53
C ARG A 758 -70.25 14.00 45.09
N ALA A 759 -69.28 14.91 45.19
CA ALA A 759 -69.51 16.29 45.65
C ALA A 759 -70.39 17.08 44.66
N GLN A 760 -70.21 16.87 43.34
CA GLN A 760 -71.07 17.46 42.31
C GLN A 760 -72.52 17.00 42.49
N GLN A 761 -72.76 15.68 42.55
CA GLN A 761 -74.10 15.13 42.77
C GLN A 761 -74.75 15.60 44.08
N ALA A 762 -73.96 15.86 45.13
CA ALA A 762 -74.47 16.43 46.39
C ALA A 762 -74.88 17.90 46.21
N ALA A 763 -74.07 18.71 45.51
CA ALA A 763 -74.38 20.09 45.20
C ALA A 763 -75.64 20.22 44.31
N ASP A 764 -75.78 19.37 43.29
CA ASP A 764 -76.94 19.38 42.38
C ASP A 764 -78.25 19.08 43.13
N ARG A 765 -78.21 18.10 44.05
CA ARG A 765 -79.35 17.75 44.92
C ARG A 765 -79.68 18.88 45.89
N ALA A 766 -78.69 19.45 46.57
CA ALA A 766 -78.89 20.56 47.50
C ALA A 766 -79.44 21.82 46.81
N ASN A 767 -78.96 22.11 45.59
CA ASN A 767 -79.47 23.22 44.78
C ASN A 767 -80.93 23.00 44.33
N SER A 768 -81.29 21.75 44.01
CA SER A 768 -82.67 21.38 43.68
C SER A 768 -83.61 21.49 44.90
N ALA A 769 -83.14 21.11 46.08
CA ALA A 769 -83.86 21.27 47.34
C ALA A 769 -84.06 22.76 47.69
N TYR A 770 -83.04 23.60 47.50
CA TYR A 770 -83.13 25.06 47.69
C TYR A 770 -84.21 25.70 46.80
N GLU A 771 -84.21 25.43 45.49
CA GLU A 771 -85.24 25.99 44.59
C GLU A 771 -86.66 25.49 44.92
N THR A 772 -86.78 24.25 45.41
CA THR A 772 -88.07 23.70 45.90
C THR A 772 -88.54 24.42 47.17
N ALA A 773 -87.66 24.59 48.17
CA ALA A 773 -87.97 25.30 49.42
C ALA A 773 -88.29 26.79 49.17
N LYS A 774 -87.63 27.41 48.18
CA LYS A 774 -87.86 28.78 47.72
C LYS A 774 -89.24 28.96 47.10
N GLN A 775 -89.70 28.02 46.28
CA GLN A 775 -91.09 28.02 45.77
C GLN A 775 -92.11 27.84 46.90
N ALA A 776 -91.87 26.91 47.84
CA ALA A 776 -92.76 26.68 48.98
C ALA A 776 -92.84 27.90 49.92
N ALA A 777 -91.70 28.54 50.21
CA ALA A 777 -91.65 29.76 51.01
C ALA A 777 -92.32 30.96 50.32
N GLN A 778 -92.18 31.11 48.99
CA GLN A 778 -92.92 32.12 48.23
C GLN A 778 -94.43 31.88 48.33
N GLN A 779 -94.90 30.66 48.07
CA GLN A 779 -96.32 30.31 48.18
C GLN A 779 -96.89 30.52 49.59
N ALA A 780 -96.11 30.22 50.63
CA ALA A 780 -96.49 30.47 52.02
C ALA A 780 -96.51 31.97 52.37
N ALA A 781 -95.59 32.76 51.80
CA ALA A 781 -95.57 34.21 51.96
C ALA A 781 -96.73 34.90 51.23
N ASP A 782 -97.04 34.48 50.00
CA ASP A 782 -98.18 34.97 49.21
C ASP A 782 -99.50 34.65 49.92
N HIS A 783 -99.68 33.40 50.36
CA HIS A 783 -100.87 32.99 51.11
C HIS A 783 -101.01 33.72 52.45
N ALA A 784 -99.91 33.93 53.19
CA ALA A 784 -99.93 34.73 54.41
C ALA A 784 -100.25 36.20 54.13
N ALA A 785 -99.73 36.78 53.04
CA ALA A 785 -100.04 38.15 52.64
C ALA A 785 -101.52 38.34 52.30
N ASP A 786 -102.14 37.41 51.55
CA ASP A 786 -103.57 37.46 51.27
C ASP A 786 -104.43 37.28 52.54
N MET A 787 -104.12 36.32 53.41
CA MET A 787 -104.87 36.14 54.67
C MET A 787 -104.71 37.32 55.64
N HIS A 788 -103.53 37.94 55.70
CA HIS A 788 -103.28 39.12 56.53
C HIS A 788 -103.98 40.38 55.97
N LYS A 789 -104.11 40.47 54.64
CA LYS A 789 -104.85 41.51 53.91
C LYS A 789 -106.36 41.33 54.02
N ASP A 790 -106.87 40.10 54.12
CA ASP A 790 -108.28 39.82 54.43
C ASP A 790 -108.60 40.15 55.89
N ALA A 791 -107.68 39.87 56.84
CA ALA A 791 -107.81 40.30 58.23
C ALA A 791 -107.75 41.83 58.38
N GLU A 792 -106.79 42.51 57.73
CA GLU A 792 -106.77 43.98 57.69
C GLU A 792 -108.06 44.57 57.08
N GLN A 793 -108.64 43.94 56.06
CA GLN A 793 -109.91 44.40 55.49
C GLN A 793 -111.09 44.22 56.46
N ALA A 794 -111.12 43.12 57.23
CA ALA A 794 -112.15 42.87 58.24
C ALA A 794 -112.01 43.83 59.45
N GLU A 795 -110.79 44.00 59.98
CA GLU A 795 -110.51 44.92 61.08
C GLU A 795 -110.74 46.38 60.65
N GLN A 796 -110.28 46.78 59.47
CA GLN A 796 -110.59 48.11 58.93
C GLN A 796 -112.08 48.29 58.66
N ALA A 797 -112.87 47.25 58.36
CA ALA A 797 -114.32 47.38 58.23
C ALA A 797 -114.98 47.65 59.60
N ALA A 798 -114.55 46.95 60.65
CA ALA A 798 -115.02 47.20 62.02
C ALA A 798 -114.63 48.61 62.51
N ALA A 799 -113.35 48.97 62.37
CA ALA A 799 -112.84 50.29 62.75
C ALA A 799 -113.52 51.42 61.95
N LYS A 800 -113.67 51.29 60.62
CA LYS A 800 -114.37 52.30 59.80
C LYS A 800 -115.84 52.44 60.17
N ALA A 801 -116.53 51.37 60.55
CA ALA A 801 -117.92 51.47 60.99
C ALA A 801 -118.07 52.23 62.32
N ALA A 802 -117.15 52.01 63.27
CA ALA A 802 -117.08 52.75 64.53
C ALA A 802 -116.66 54.23 64.32
N ASP A 803 -115.60 54.47 63.55
CA ASP A 803 -115.07 55.82 63.27
C ASP A 803 -116.06 56.66 62.44
N LEU A 804 -116.80 56.06 61.51
CA LEU A 804 -117.82 56.76 60.72
C LEU A 804 -118.94 57.29 61.61
N TYR A 805 -119.41 56.50 62.57
CA TYR A 805 -120.42 56.92 63.56
C TYR A 805 -119.92 58.05 64.48
N ALA A 806 -118.64 58.03 64.87
CA ALA A 806 -118.03 59.09 65.67
C ALA A 806 -117.77 60.37 64.86
N ALA A 807 -117.23 60.25 63.65
CA ALA A 807 -116.79 61.39 62.83
C ALA A 807 -117.95 62.17 62.20
N MET A 808 -119.16 61.59 62.09
CA MET A 808 -120.37 62.34 61.72
C MET A 808 -120.75 63.44 62.72
N GLN A 809 -120.24 63.42 63.96
CA GLN A 809 -120.59 64.41 65.00
C GLN A 809 -119.68 65.67 65.04
N ASP A 810 -118.46 65.64 64.48
CA ASP A 810 -117.56 66.81 64.32
C ASP A 810 -117.17 67.03 62.83
N ALA A 811 -118.18 67.07 61.97
CA ALA A 811 -117.99 67.26 60.52
C ALA A 811 -117.45 68.66 60.15
N ALA A 812 -117.53 69.65 61.05
CA ALA A 812 -117.15 71.05 60.78
C ALA A 812 -115.71 71.40 61.19
N GLY A 813 -115.16 70.79 62.24
CA GLY A 813 -113.83 71.17 62.78
C GLY A 813 -112.63 70.61 62.00
N ASN A 814 -112.81 69.54 61.23
CA ASN A 814 -111.70 68.72 60.76
C ASN A 814 -111.07 69.15 59.41
N LEU A 815 -111.85 69.73 58.49
CA LEU A 815 -111.34 70.16 57.18
C LEU A 815 -110.23 71.22 57.27
N ALA A 816 -110.38 72.21 58.16
CA ALA A 816 -109.43 73.30 58.33
C ALA A 816 -108.06 72.83 58.90
N ARG A 817 -108.04 71.77 59.69
CA ARG A 817 -106.81 71.23 60.31
C ARG A 817 -105.96 70.44 59.32
N ALA A 818 -106.58 69.73 58.37
CA ALA A 818 -105.86 68.91 57.38
C ALA A 818 -105.05 69.76 56.38
N GLN A 819 -105.63 70.86 55.89
CA GLN A 819 -105.05 71.69 54.82
C GLN A 819 -103.71 72.34 55.24
N ALA A 820 -103.56 72.76 56.50
CA ALA A 820 -102.32 73.38 57.00
C ALA A 820 -101.14 72.39 57.12
N ALA A 821 -101.41 71.12 57.44
CA ALA A 821 -100.36 70.13 57.75
C ALA A 821 -99.61 69.64 56.49
N TYR A 822 -100.27 69.63 55.32
CA TYR A 822 -99.68 69.17 54.06
C TYR A 822 -98.54 70.09 53.57
N MET A 823 -98.73 71.41 53.65
CA MET A 823 -97.77 72.38 53.10
C MET A 823 -96.41 72.32 53.82
N ALA A 824 -96.41 72.15 55.14
CA ALA A 824 -95.20 72.05 55.95
C ALA A 824 -94.42 70.74 55.71
N ALA A 825 -95.10 69.63 55.41
CA ALA A 825 -94.43 68.35 55.15
C ALA A 825 -93.66 68.36 53.83
N ARG A 826 -94.23 68.96 52.77
CA ARG A 826 -93.63 68.97 51.43
C ARG A 826 -92.31 69.74 51.36
N GLN A 827 -92.23 70.90 52.02
CA GLN A 827 -90.99 71.73 52.04
C GLN A 827 -89.78 71.00 52.65
N ASN A 828 -90.00 70.07 53.58
CA ASN A 828 -88.93 69.30 54.23
C ASN A 828 -88.43 68.12 53.38
N ALA A 829 -89.22 67.64 52.42
CA ALA A 829 -88.82 66.55 51.52
C ALA A 829 -87.81 67.05 50.45
N ASP A 830 -88.08 68.21 49.83
CA ASP A 830 -87.25 68.77 48.76
C ASP A 830 -85.82 69.10 49.23
N GLN A 831 -85.65 69.53 50.48
CA GLN A 831 -84.33 69.77 51.08
C GLN A 831 -83.53 68.46 51.26
N ALA A 832 -84.16 67.40 51.78
CA ALA A 832 -83.49 66.11 52.01
C ALA A 832 -83.05 65.43 50.71
N ASN A 833 -83.86 65.53 49.64
CA ASN A 833 -83.53 65.00 48.31
C ASN A 833 -82.30 65.67 47.67
N THR A 834 -81.98 66.91 48.06
CA THR A 834 -80.84 67.66 47.50
C THR A 834 -79.52 67.16 48.11
N ALA A 835 -79.44 67.09 49.44
CA ALA A 835 -78.23 66.64 50.15
C ALA A 835 -77.80 65.20 49.80
N ALA A 836 -78.76 64.32 49.51
CA ALA A 836 -78.47 62.94 49.10
C ALA A 836 -77.67 62.86 47.78
N LYS A 837 -77.98 63.72 46.79
CA LYS A 837 -77.28 63.74 45.50
C LYS A 837 -75.85 64.26 45.62
N GLU A 838 -75.64 65.26 46.47
CA GLU A 838 -74.32 65.84 46.73
C GLU A 838 -73.39 64.82 47.41
N ALA A 839 -73.89 64.10 48.42
CA ALA A 839 -73.14 63.03 49.09
C ALA A 839 -72.77 61.89 48.14
N GLN A 840 -73.69 61.48 47.25
CA GLN A 840 -73.44 60.42 46.26
C GLN A 840 -72.37 60.82 45.24
N SER A 841 -72.32 62.09 44.83
CA SER A 841 -71.25 62.63 43.96
C SER A 841 -69.88 62.66 44.65
N ALA A 842 -69.84 62.93 45.96
CA ALA A 842 -68.61 62.90 46.74
C ALA A 842 -68.03 61.48 46.88
N ALA A 843 -68.88 60.47 47.13
CA ALA A 843 -68.48 59.07 47.21
C ALA A 843 -67.85 58.57 45.90
N ALA A 844 -68.47 58.86 44.76
CA ALA A 844 -67.94 58.49 43.44
C ALA A 844 -66.54 59.07 43.17
N LYS A 845 -66.29 60.32 43.58
CA LYS A 845 -64.98 60.97 43.46
C LYS A 845 -63.92 60.37 44.39
N ALA A 846 -64.30 59.98 45.61
CA ALA A 846 -63.39 59.29 46.53
C ALA A 846 -62.99 57.89 46.02
N ALA A 847 -63.94 57.13 45.46
CA ALA A 847 -63.67 55.83 44.87
C ALA A 847 -62.71 55.90 43.66
N ALA A 848 -62.84 56.93 42.81
CA ALA A 848 -61.90 57.17 41.71
C ALA A 848 -60.47 57.43 42.22
N ASN A 849 -60.31 58.29 43.23
CA ASN A 849 -59.00 58.60 43.82
C ASN A 849 -58.32 57.36 44.44
N TYR A 850 -59.09 56.43 45.03
CA TYR A 850 -58.54 55.15 45.50
C TYR A 850 -58.05 54.27 44.34
N LYS A 851 -58.82 54.17 43.26
CA LYS A 851 -58.45 53.39 42.06
C LYS A 851 -57.15 53.89 41.42
N ASP A 852 -56.97 55.22 41.33
CA ASP A 852 -55.76 55.83 40.80
C ASP A 852 -54.53 55.66 41.72
N ALA A 853 -54.73 55.52 43.03
CA ALA A 853 -53.66 55.19 43.97
C ALA A 853 -53.27 53.70 43.88
N GLN A 854 -54.27 52.80 43.79
CA GLN A 854 -54.07 51.36 43.61
C GLN A 854 -53.28 51.07 42.31
N ALA A 855 -53.65 51.71 41.20
CA ALA A 855 -52.96 51.53 39.91
C ALA A 855 -51.46 51.87 39.95
N LYS A 856 -51.02 52.75 40.85
CA LYS A 856 -49.58 53.07 41.05
C LYS A 856 -48.85 51.99 41.84
N VAL A 857 -49.51 51.41 42.86
CA VAL A 857 -48.99 50.24 43.60
C VAL A 857 -48.87 49.04 42.66
N ASP A 858 -49.88 48.81 41.82
CA ASP A 858 -49.91 47.70 40.87
C ASP A 858 -48.80 47.85 39.80
N ALA A 859 -48.60 49.06 39.26
CA ALA A 859 -47.51 49.36 38.31
C ALA A 859 -46.12 49.16 38.93
N ALA A 860 -45.89 49.60 40.17
CA ALA A 860 -44.61 49.41 40.85
C ALA A 860 -44.31 47.92 41.16
N ASN A 861 -45.33 47.14 41.54
CA ASN A 861 -45.22 45.68 41.67
C ASN A 861 -44.89 45.00 40.32
N GLN A 862 -45.38 45.55 39.20
CA GLN A 862 -45.02 45.08 37.86
C GLN A 862 -43.53 45.35 37.57
N THR A 863 -43.01 46.55 37.85
CA THR A 863 -41.57 46.87 37.67
C THR A 863 -40.65 45.95 38.51
N VAL A 864 -41.05 45.59 39.73
CA VAL A 864 -40.32 44.58 40.55
C VAL A 864 -40.35 43.19 39.90
N THR A 865 -41.46 42.81 39.27
CA THR A 865 -41.60 41.54 38.54
C THR A 865 -40.75 41.51 37.27
N GLU A 866 -40.70 42.63 36.54
CA GLU A 866 -39.85 42.84 35.36
C GLU A 866 -38.36 42.82 35.73
N LEU A 867 -37.96 43.45 36.83
CA LEU A 867 -36.59 43.39 37.38
C LEU A 867 -36.16 41.96 37.72
N ASN A 868 -37.01 41.18 38.38
CA ASN A 868 -36.72 39.78 38.70
C ASN A 868 -36.61 38.91 37.43
N THR A 869 -37.45 39.16 36.43
CA THR A 869 -37.39 38.50 35.12
C THR A 869 -36.10 38.87 34.37
N ALA A 870 -35.71 40.14 34.40
CA ALA A 870 -34.46 40.62 33.80
C ALA A 870 -33.21 40.04 34.48
N LYS A 871 -33.25 39.83 35.80
CA LYS A 871 -32.19 39.15 36.57
C LYS A 871 -32.06 37.67 36.24
N GLN A 872 -33.17 36.94 36.07
CA GLN A 872 -33.12 35.56 35.58
C GLN A 872 -32.54 35.51 34.16
N THR A 873 -33.03 36.39 33.28
CA THR A 873 -32.52 36.50 31.89
C THR A 873 -31.03 36.82 31.84
N LEU A 874 -30.51 37.57 32.82
CA LEU A 874 -29.07 37.81 32.96
C LEU A 874 -28.32 36.53 33.33
N ALA A 875 -28.76 35.80 34.36
CA ALA A 875 -28.13 34.54 34.76
C ALA A 875 -28.12 33.50 33.62
N ASP A 876 -29.22 33.42 32.85
CA ASP A 876 -29.32 32.53 31.69
C ASP A 876 -28.32 32.93 30.56
N ARG A 877 -28.05 34.23 30.38
CA ARG A 877 -27.03 34.74 29.44
C ARG A 877 -25.60 34.54 29.97
N GLU A 878 -25.37 34.71 31.26
CA GLU A 878 -24.07 34.47 31.90
C GLU A 878 -23.68 32.97 31.84
N GLN A 879 -24.65 32.07 32.02
CA GLN A 879 -24.45 30.64 31.74
C GLN A 879 -24.20 30.38 30.25
N SER A 880 -24.93 31.05 29.35
CA SER A 880 -24.72 30.92 27.90
C SER A 880 -23.31 31.37 27.46
N LEU A 881 -22.75 32.38 28.14
CA LEU A 881 -21.37 32.84 27.94
C LEU A 881 -20.34 31.80 28.44
N ALA A 882 -20.58 31.18 29.59
CA ALA A 882 -19.74 30.08 30.09
C ALA A 882 -19.76 28.87 29.13
N ASP A 883 -20.94 28.51 28.62
CA ASP A 883 -21.11 27.48 27.59
C ASP A 883 -20.37 27.83 26.28
N ALA A 884 -20.38 29.10 25.86
CA ALA A 884 -19.65 29.58 24.70
C ALA A 884 -18.13 29.49 24.91
N GLN A 885 -17.63 29.87 26.10
CA GLN A 885 -16.21 29.76 26.44
C GLN A 885 -15.73 28.30 26.44
N ALA A 886 -16.49 27.38 27.04
CA ALA A 886 -16.15 25.96 27.03
C ALA A 886 -16.10 25.37 25.59
N ARG A 887 -16.94 25.88 24.67
CA ARG A 887 -16.89 25.52 23.24
C ARG A 887 -15.66 26.09 22.54
N LEU A 888 -15.25 27.32 22.87
CA LEU A 888 -14.01 27.93 22.40
C LEU A 888 -12.78 27.15 22.88
N ASP A 889 -12.72 26.76 24.15
CA ASP A 889 -11.63 25.96 24.70
C ASP A 889 -11.56 24.56 24.06
N THR A 890 -12.71 23.97 23.76
CA THR A 890 -12.81 22.73 22.96
C THR A 890 -12.30 22.92 21.53
N ALA A 891 -12.60 24.05 20.88
CA ALA A 891 -12.13 24.35 19.54
C ALA A 891 -10.61 24.64 19.50
N ASN A 892 -10.09 25.37 20.48
CA ASN A 892 -8.66 25.59 20.69
C ASN A 892 -7.91 24.25 20.86
N THR A 893 -8.47 23.31 21.63
CA THR A 893 -7.90 21.97 21.82
C THR A 893 -7.86 21.19 20.50
N ARG A 894 -8.96 21.18 19.73
CA ARG A 894 -9.02 20.52 18.42
C ARG A 894 -8.06 21.14 17.39
N LEU A 895 -7.82 22.45 17.45
CA LEU A 895 -6.83 23.12 16.63
C LEU A 895 -5.42 22.62 16.99
N ALA A 896 -5.05 22.60 18.27
CA ALA A 896 -3.77 22.07 18.72
C ALA A 896 -3.56 20.57 18.40
N GLU A 897 -4.63 19.77 18.32
CA GLU A 897 -4.57 18.40 17.82
C GLU A 897 -4.34 18.33 16.30
N ALA A 898 -5.02 19.17 15.52
CA ALA A 898 -4.82 19.27 14.08
C ALA A 898 -3.41 19.78 13.71
N ASP A 899 -2.87 20.75 14.47
CA ASP A 899 -1.50 21.26 14.33
C ASP A 899 -0.45 20.17 14.58
N ARG A 900 -0.71 19.24 15.54
CA ARG A 900 0.13 18.05 15.74
C ARG A 900 -0.01 17.04 14.61
N LYS A 901 -1.23 16.79 14.13
CA LYS A 901 -1.49 15.88 12.99
C LYS A 901 -0.76 16.32 11.73
N ILE A 902 -0.82 17.60 11.36
CA ILE A 902 -0.14 18.11 10.16
C ILE A 902 1.39 18.05 10.32
N ALA A 903 1.93 18.33 11.51
CA ALA A 903 3.36 18.19 11.78
C ALA A 903 3.83 16.72 11.64
N GLN A 904 3.07 15.76 12.17
CA GLN A 904 3.38 14.33 12.00
C GLN A 904 3.23 13.88 10.53
N ALA A 905 2.18 14.33 9.82
CA ALA A 905 1.99 14.00 8.42
C ALA A 905 3.10 14.59 7.52
N ALA A 906 3.64 15.77 7.86
CA ALA A 906 4.80 16.34 7.20
C ALA A 906 6.07 15.51 7.43
N ALA A 907 6.32 15.05 8.67
CA ALA A 907 7.44 14.15 8.97
C ALA A 907 7.33 12.84 8.17
N ASN A 908 6.15 12.20 8.17
CA ASN A 908 5.89 10.98 7.41
C ASN A 908 6.14 11.14 5.89
N VAL A 909 5.94 12.35 5.34
CA VAL A 909 6.24 12.65 3.92
C VAL A 909 7.75 12.72 3.67
N GLU A 910 8.55 13.30 4.57
CA GLU A 910 10.00 13.28 4.42
C GLU A 910 10.58 11.87 4.61
N ASP A 911 10.07 11.09 5.57
CA ASP A 911 10.43 9.67 5.75
C ASP A 911 10.13 8.86 4.48
N ALA A 912 8.94 9.04 3.88
CA ALA A 912 8.56 8.33 2.66
C ALA A 912 9.39 8.77 1.43
N LYS A 913 9.84 10.02 1.36
CA LYS A 913 10.83 10.45 0.34
C LYS A 913 12.15 9.73 0.50
N GLN A 914 12.65 9.57 1.73
CA GLN A 914 13.90 8.84 1.97
C GLN A 914 13.77 7.36 1.60
N VAL A 915 12.68 6.70 1.99
CA VAL A 915 12.39 5.30 1.59
C VAL A 915 12.34 5.14 0.07
N LYS A 916 11.78 6.12 -0.66
CA LYS A 916 11.79 6.15 -2.13
C LYS A 916 13.20 6.35 -2.70
N ALA A 917 14.01 7.25 -2.13
CA ALA A 917 15.39 7.47 -2.57
C ALA A 917 16.27 6.23 -2.35
N ASP A 918 16.11 5.54 -1.22
CA ASP A 918 16.80 4.28 -0.91
C ASP A 918 16.38 3.16 -1.88
N ALA A 919 15.11 3.12 -2.29
CA ALA A 919 14.63 2.17 -3.29
C ALA A 919 15.16 2.47 -4.70
N GLU A 920 15.21 3.74 -5.12
CA GLU A 920 15.85 4.16 -6.37
C GLU A 920 17.35 3.80 -6.41
N GLN A 921 18.03 3.91 -5.27
CA GLN A 921 19.44 3.51 -5.15
C GLN A 921 19.61 2.00 -5.28
N LYS A 922 18.77 1.19 -4.62
CA LYS A 922 18.77 -0.28 -4.76
C LYS A 922 18.46 -0.75 -6.19
N VAL A 923 17.62 -0.02 -6.94
CA VAL A 923 17.39 -0.31 -8.36
C VAL A 923 18.66 -0.09 -9.20
N LYS A 924 19.43 0.98 -8.95
CA LYS A 924 20.72 1.21 -9.63
C LYS A 924 21.75 0.12 -9.28
N GLU A 925 21.82 -0.27 -8.01
CA GLU A 925 22.71 -1.34 -7.54
C GLU A 925 22.36 -2.69 -8.18
N ALA A 926 21.07 -3.04 -8.26
CA ALA A 926 20.62 -4.24 -8.95
C ALA A 926 20.82 -4.19 -10.48
N GLN A 927 20.75 -3.01 -11.10
CA GLN A 927 21.11 -2.83 -12.52
C GLN A 927 22.62 -3.04 -12.76
N ALA A 928 23.48 -2.54 -11.87
CA ALA A 928 24.91 -2.76 -11.93
C ALA A 928 25.27 -4.24 -11.73
N ALA A 929 24.71 -4.87 -10.68
CA ALA A 929 24.91 -6.30 -10.40
C ALA A 929 24.43 -7.21 -11.56
N LEU A 930 23.36 -6.83 -12.28
CA LEU A 930 22.91 -7.55 -13.48
C LEU A 930 23.87 -7.39 -14.66
N ALA A 931 24.51 -6.23 -14.82
CA ALA A 931 25.54 -6.04 -15.84
C ALA A 931 26.81 -6.84 -15.52
N GLU A 932 27.25 -6.84 -14.25
CA GLU A 932 28.38 -7.63 -13.76
C GLU A 932 28.12 -9.13 -13.88
N ALA A 933 26.93 -9.61 -13.50
CA ALA A 933 26.54 -11.02 -13.64
C ALA A 933 26.53 -11.46 -15.11
N LYS A 934 26.04 -10.62 -16.03
CA LYS A 934 26.09 -10.90 -17.47
C LYS A 934 27.50 -10.92 -18.03
N GLN A 935 28.40 -10.08 -17.52
CA GLN A 935 29.81 -10.09 -17.88
C GLN A 935 30.52 -11.34 -17.35
N ALA A 936 30.26 -11.74 -16.10
CA ALA A 936 30.81 -12.96 -15.50
C ALA A 936 30.27 -14.24 -16.17
N ALA A 937 29.01 -14.23 -16.63
CA ALA A 937 28.41 -15.36 -17.34
C ALA A 937 29.17 -15.74 -18.62
N ILE A 938 29.87 -14.79 -19.27
CA ILE A 938 30.70 -15.03 -20.47
C ILE A 938 31.77 -16.10 -20.22
N ASP A 939 32.33 -16.16 -19.01
CA ASP A 939 33.37 -17.11 -18.66
C ASP A 939 32.87 -18.53 -18.35
N THR A 940 31.56 -18.74 -18.28
CA THR A 940 30.96 -20.04 -17.92
C THR A 940 31.11 -21.08 -19.03
N PRO A 941 31.18 -22.40 -18.71
CA PRO A 941 31.26 -23.45 -19.71
C PRO A 941 30.08 -23.46 -20.70
N ALA A 942 28.88 -23.07 -20.25
CA ALA A 942 27.68 -23.04 -21.09
C ALA A 942 27.74 -21.90 -22.13
N VAL A 943 28.17 -20.70 -21.73
CA VAL A 943 28.30 -19.56 -22.64
C VAL A 943 29.51 -19.73 -23.56
N LYS A 944 30.65 -20.23 -23.07
CA LYS A 944 31.80 -20.60 -23.92
C LYS A 944 31.45 -21.66 -24.96
N ALA A 945 30.64 -22.67 -24.62
CA ALA A 945 30.15 -23.66 -25.58
C ALA A 945 29.09 -23.12 -26.55
N ALA A 946 28.43 -21.99 -26.24
CA ALA A 946 27.57 -21.28 -27.18
C ALA A 946 28.38 -20.35 -28.11
N GLN A 947 29.41 -19.69 -27.59
CA GLN A 947 30.35 -18.87 -28.36
C GLN A 947 31.12 -19.72 -29.39
N ALA A 948 31.71 -20.84 -28.96
CA ALA A 948 32.42 -21.74 -29.86
C ALA A 948 31.54 -22.27 -31.03
N ARG A 949 30.23 -22.45 -30.79
CA ARG A 949 29.26 -22.80 -31.85
C ARG A 949 28.92 -21.64 -32.78
N LEU A 950 28.96 -20.40 -32.29
CA LEU A 950 28.85 -19.22 -33.14
C LEU A 950 30.11 -19.06 -34.01
N ASP A 951 31.29 -19.28 -33.44
CA ASP A 951 32.57 -19.24 -34.16
C ASP A 951 32.63 -20.35 -35.23
N GLU A 952 32.17 -21.56 -34.91
CA GLU A 952 31.99 -22.67 -35.86
C GLU A 952 30.97 -22.34 -36.96
N ALA A 953 29.82 -21.74 -36.62
CA ALA A 953 28.81 -21.33 -37.59
C ALA A 953 29.34 -20.26 -38.55
N ASN A 954 30.09 -19.27 -38.06
CA ASN A 954 30.76 -18.26 -38.88
C ASN A 954 31.79 -18.90 -39.82
N ALA A 955 32.66 -19.76 -39.31
CA ALA A 955 33.65 -20.47 -40.12
C ALA A 955 33.02 -21.41 -41.18
N ASN A 956 31.78 -21.88 -40.96
CA ASN A 956 31.02 -22.65 -41.94
C ASN A 956 30.29 -21.75 -42.97
N LEU A 957 29.89 -20.53 -42.59
CA LEU A 957 29.41 -19.51 -43.53
C LEU A 957 30.52 -19.02 -44.47
N ASP A 958 31.74 -18.83 -43.95
CA ASP A 958 32.91 -18.49 -44.78
C ASP A 958 33.19 -19.58 -45.82
N LYS A 959 33.25 -20.86 -45.39
CA LYS A 959 33.40 -22.01 -46.31
C LYS A 959 32.31 -22.08 -47.37
N ALA A 960 31.04 -21.90 -46.98
CA ALA A 960 29.92 -21.91 -47.91
C ALA A 960 30.05 -20.76 -48.94
N THR A 961 30.51 -19.59 -48.49
CA THR A 961 30.74 -18.41 -49.32
C THR A 961 31.91 -18.63 -50.30
N ASP A 962 32.96 -19.33 -49.89
CA ASP A 962 34.06 -19.72 -50.79
C ASP A 962 33.69 -20.85 -51.77
N MET A 963 32.81 -21.78 -51.37
CA MET A 963 32.23 -22.77 -52.29
C MET A 963 31.33 -22.10 -53.34
N LEU A 964 30.56 -21.06 -52.96
CA LEU A 964 29.78 -20.26 -53.92
C LEU A 964 30.69 -19.57 -54.94
N LYS A 965 31.75 -18.87 -54.51
CA LYS A 965 32.74 -18.25 -55.42
C LYS A 965 33.35 -19.27 -56.40
N GLN A 966 33.64 -20.48 -55.94
CA GLN A 966 34.16 -21.56 -56.79
C GLN A 966 33.12 -22.05 -57.81
N ALA A 967 31.86 -22.22 -57.40
CA ALA A 967 30.77 -22.57 -58.29
C ALA A 967 30.50 -21.48 -59.35
N GLU A 968 30.53 -20.20 -58.96
CA GLU A 968 30.39 -19.06 -59.88
C GLU A 968 31.53 -19.00 -60.90
N ALA A 969 32.77 -19.29 -60.47
CA ALA A 969 33.93 -19.37 -61.36
C ALA A 969 33.78 -20.54 -62.37
N ALA A 970 33.39 -21.73 -61.90
CA ALA A 970 33.17 -22.90 -62.76
C ALA A 970 32.01 -22.69 -63.75
N TYR A 971 30.91 -22.06 -63.33
CA TYR A 971 29.81 -21.67 -64.22
C TYR A 971 30.27 -20.66 -65.29
N LYS A 972 31.12 -19.70 -64.93
CA LYS A 972 31.69 -18.72 -65.87
C LYS A 972 32.64 -19.38 -66.88
N GLU A 973 33.41 -20.38 -66.48
CA GLU A 973 34.26 -21.18 -67.37
C GLU A 973 33.42 -22.07 -68.32
N ALA A 974 32.37 -22.72 -67.81
CA ALA A 974 31.43 -23.47 -68.64
C ALA A 974 30.70 -22.58 -69.66
N ALA A 975 30.30 -21.36 -69.27
CA ALA A 975 29.71 -20.37 -70.19
C ALA A 975 30.70 -19.90 -71.28
N ALA A 976 31.98 -19.76 -70.95
CA ALA A 976 33.02 -19.48 -71.94
C ALA A 976 33.22 -20.66 -72.90
N THR A 977 33.16 -21.90 -72.40
CA THR A 977 33.24 -23.14 -73.19
C THR A 977 32.06 -23.28 -74.17
N VAL A 978 30.83 -22.97 -73.73
CA VAL A 978 29.67 -22.86 -74.62
C VAL A 978 29.90 -21.81 -75.70
N THR A 979 30.41 -20.62 -75.33
CA THR A 979 30.72 -19.55 -76.28
C THR A 979 31.76 -19.97 -77.32
N ALA A 980 32.73 -20.81 -76.95
CA ALA A 980 33.72 -21.37 -77.87
C ALA A 980 33.08 -22.37 -78.85
N HIS A 981 32.29 -23.34 -78.37
CA HIS A 981 31.61 -24.29 -79.25
C HIS A 981 30.54 -23.64 -80.14
N GLU A 982 29.93 -22.51 -79.76
CA GLU A 982 29.08 -21.72 -80.67
C GLU A 982 29.88 -21.13 -81.84
N GLN A 983 31.14 -20.74 -81.62
CA GLN A 983 32.05 -20.28 -82.68
C GLN A 983 32.53 -21.46 -83.54
N GLU A 984 32.77 -22.63 -82.97
CA GLU A 984 33.10 -23.86 -83.72
C GLU A 984 31.94 -24.29 -84.62
N VAL A 985 30.71 -24.38 -84.09
CA VAL A 985 29.49 -24.67 -84.88
C VAL A 985 29.30 -23.66 -86.00
N THR A 986 29.57 -22.37 -85.73
CA THR A 986 29.51 -21.31 -86.75
C THR A 986 30.58 -21.51 -87.83
N THR A 987 31.79 -21.88 -87.45
CA THR A 987 32.94 -22.11 -88.35
C THR A 987 32.77 -23.37 -89.20
N ALA A 988 32.28 -24.46 -88.60
CA ALA A 988 31.92 -25.69 -89.31
C ALA A 988 30.79 -25.43 -90.32
N LYS A 989 29.74 -24.69 -89.93
CA LYS A 989 28.63 -24.32 -90.84
C LYS A 989 29.07 -23.40 -91.96
N ALA A 990 29.97 -22.45 -91.70
CA ALA A 990 30.58 -21.62 -92.74
C ALA A 990 31.42 -22.45 -93.72
N THR A 991 32.14 -23.46 -93.23
CA THR A 991 32.96 -24.37 -94.04
C THR A 991 32.10 -25.28 -94.92
N LEU A 992 31.05 -25.88 -94.35
CA LEU A 992 30.03 -26.64 -95.07
C LEU A 992 29.32 -25.79 -96.14
N ALA A 993 28.94 -24.56 -95.82
CA ALA A 993 28.33 -23.63 -96.76
C ALA A 993 29.28 -23.23 -97.91
N ALA A 994 30.59 -23.06 -97.64
CA ALA A 994 31.58 -22.79 -98.67
C ALA A 994 31.76 -23.98 -99.63
N LEU A 995 31.76 -25.22 -99.12
CA LEU A 995 31.83 -26.44 -99.93
C LEU A 995 30.57 -26.63 -100.79
N LEU A 996 29.37 -26.41 -100.22
CA LEU A 996 28.09 -26.41 -100.94
C LEU A 996 28.03 -25.34 -102.04
N ALA A 997 28.61 -24.15 -101.80
CA ALA A 997 28.74 -23.11 -102.82
C ALA A 997 29.72 -23.51 -103.94
N GLY A 998 30.78 -24.26 -103.61
CA GLY A 998 31.80 -24.76 -104.54
C GLY A 998 31.25 -25.67 -105.65
N GLN A 999 30.24 -26.52 -105.36
CA GLN A 999 29.68 -27.45 -106.35
C GLN A 999 29.04 -26.79 -107.59
N LYS A 1000 28.77 -25.47 -107.57
CA LYS A 1000 28.09 -24.76 -108.69
C LYS A 1000 29.00 -24.20 -109.80
N LYS A 1001 30.32 -24.43 -109.78
CA LYS A 1001 31.22 -24.03 -110.88
C LYS A 1001 32.20 -25.13 -111.26
N ASN A 1002 32.15 -25.53 -112.54
CA ASN A 1002 32.95 -26.60 -113.11
C ASN A 1002 33.86 -26.06 -114.24
N LYS A 1003 34.98 -26.75 -114.48
CA LYS A 1003 36.00 -26.54 -115.54
C LYS A 1003 37.01 -25.37 -115.43
N PRO A 1004 38.23 -25.53 -116.03
CA PRO A 1004 39.48 -25.15 -115.32
C PRO A 1004 40.62 -24.53 -116.16
N GLU A 1005 41.66 -24.04 -115.46
CA GLU A 1005 43.05 -23.79 -115.90
C GLU A 1005 43.89 -23.51 -114.62
N ALA A 1006 45.23 -23.51 -114.57
CA ALA A 1006 46.26 -24.42 -115.09
C ALA A 1006 47.62 -24.07 -114.38
N THR A 1007 48.62 -24.96 -114.44
CA THR A 1007 50.06 -24.72 -114.16
C THR A 1007 50.56 -24.25 -112.76
N THR A 1008 51.13 -25.21 -112.02
CA THR A 1008 52.46 -25.18 -111.32
C THR A 1008 52.87 -24.06 -110.33
N GLY A 1009 53.15 -24.45 -109.08
CA GLY A 1009 53.99 -23.68 -108.13
C GLY A 1009 54.26 -24.40 -106.79
N LYS A 1010 55.53 -24.60 -106.43
CA LYS A 1010 56.05 -25.13 -105.13
C LYS A 1010 57.22 -24.22 -104.70
N PRO A 1011 57.72 -24.22 -103.43
CA PRO A 1011 57.05 -24.52 -102.15
C PRO A 1011 57.47 -23.58 -100.98
N ASN A 1012 56.93 -23.86 -99.78
CA ASN A 1012 57.62 -23.81 -98.45
C ASN A 1012 57.73 -22.51 -97.62
N THR A 1013 57.54 -22.70 -96.29
CA THR A 1013 58.14 -22.00 -95.12
C THR A 1013 58.01 -20.48 -94.90
N THR A 1014 57.19 -20.14 -93.88
CA THR A 1014 57.62 -19.49 -92.60
C THR A 1014 57.99 -18.00 -92.55
N ALA A 1015 57.35 -17.30 -91.59
CA ALA A 1015 57.80 -16.06 -90.90
C ALA A 1015 57.84 -14.73 -91.70
N ASN A 1016 57.82 -13.54 -91.07
CA ASN A 1016 57.20 -13.05 -89.81
C ASN A 1016 57.35 -11.51 -89.76
N THR A 1017 56.65 -10.84 -88.84
CA THR A 1017 56.98 -9.53 -88.21
C THR A 1017 57.07 -8.25 -89.05
N ILE A 1018 56.43 -7.19 -88.51
CA ILE A 1018 56.86 -5.78 -88.32
C ILE A 1018 55.55 -4.95 -88.31
N ALA A 1019 55.25 -4.08 -87.34
CA ALA A 1019 56.13 -3.41 -86.36
C ALA A 1019 55.67 -3.48 -84.89
N THR A 1020 56.68 -3.31 -84.02
CA THR A 1020 56.71 -2.77 -82.65
C THR A 1020 55.60 -1.76 -82.28
N ALA A 1021 55.22 -1.58 -81.00
CA ALA A 1021 56.16 -1.38 -79.89
C ALA A 1021 55.74 -1.81 -78.46
N LYS A 1022 56.77 -1.85 -77.60
CA LYS A 1022 56.81 -1.86 -76.13
C LYS A 1022 56.20 -0.55 -75.52
N THR A 1023 55.90 -0.38 -74.22
CA THR A 1023 56.20 -1.14 -72.97
C THR A 1023 55.23 -0.76 -71.83
N THR A 1024 55.12 -1.63 -70.81
CA THR A 1024 54.76 -1.37 -69.36
C THR A 1024 53.81 -0.23 -68.97
N GLY A 1025 52.80 -0.54 -68.14
CA GLY A 1025 52.05 0.49 -67.39
C GLY A 1025 50.78 0.01 -66.70
N THR A 1026 50.83 -1.06 -65.90
CA THR A 1026 49.62 -1.56 -65.20
C THR A 1026 49.21 -0.62 -64.06
N THR A 1027 48.04 0.01 -64.17
CA THR A 1027 47.41 0.74 -63.07
C THR A 1027 45.91 0.77 -63.28
N THR A 1028 45.13 0.36 -62.27
CA THR A 1028 43.75 0.83 -62.00
C THR A 1028 43.34 0.28 -60.64
N ALA A 1029 42.98 1.17 -59.71
CA ALA A 1029 42.21 0.78 -58.54
C ALA A 1029 40.72 0.74 -58.91
N THR A 1030 39.97 -0.17 -58.28
CA THR A 1030 38.55 -0.44 -58.49
C THR A 1030 37.65 0.80 -58.63
N GLY A 1031 36.83 0.85 -59.68
CA GLY A 1031 35.81 1.89 -59.87
C GLY A 1031 34.74 1.50 -60.89
N THR A 1032 33.56 1.11 -60.40
CA THR A 1032 32.23 1.12 -61.06
C THR A 1032 32.04 0.41 -62.41
N ILE A 1033 31.08 -0.53 -62.46
CA ILE A 1033 30.37 -0.93 -63.69
C ILE A 1033 28.87 -0.68 -63.48
N ASN A 1034 28.17 -0.21 -64.51
CA ASN A 1034 26.71 -0.06 -64.54
C ASN A 1034 26.19 -0.39 -65.94
N THR A 1035 25.22 -1.31 -66.05
CA THR A 1035 24.53 -1.67 -67.31
C THR A 1035 23.02 -1.85 -67.10
N THR A 1036 22.34 -0.71 -66.93
CA THR A 1036 21.08 -0.37 -67.61
C THR A 1036 20.17 -1.51 -68.11
N GLY A 1037 19.03 -1.70 -67.44
CA GLY A 1037 17.74 -2.07 -68.07
C GLY A 1037 16.79 -0.86 -68.01
N ALA A 1038 15.89 -0.69 -68.98
CA ALA A 1038 15.10 0.56 -69.12
C ALA A 1038 13.59 0.34 -69.31
N SER A 1039 12.76 1.14 -68.63
CA SER A 1039 11.49 1.64 -69.20
C SER A 1039 10.85 2.80 -68.41
N LYS A 1040 10.92 4.00 -69.02
CA LYS A 1040 9.86 5.03 -69.16
C LYS A 1040 9.14 5.71 -67.96
N THR A 1041 9.00 7.02 -68.19
CA THR A 1041 7.88 7.95 -67.90
C THR A 1041 7.73 8.63 -66.53
N SER A 1042 7.57 9.95 -66.62
CA SER A 1042 7.14 10.90 -65.59
C SER A 1042 5.62 11.13 -65.69
N GLY A 1043 4.99 11.64 -64.64
CA GLY A 1043 3.57 12.04 -64.64
C GLY A 1043 3.14 12.75 -63.36
N THR A 1044 2.81 14.03 -63.46
CA THR A 1044 2.20 14.86 -62.40
C THR A 1044 0.68 14.98 -62.59
N VAL A 1045 0.02 15.75 -61.72
CA VAL A 1045 -1.34 16.36 -61.87
C VAL A 1045 -2.54 15.55 -61.31
N THR A 1046 -3.09 16.07 -60.21
CA THR A 1046 -4.51 15.98 -59.78
C THR A 1046 -5.37 16.95 -60.63
N PRO A 1047 -6.65 16.65 -60.94
CA PRO A 1047 -7.75 16.71 -59.94
C PRO A 1047 -8.80 15.55 -60.16
N GLU A 1048 -10.07 15.52 -59.67
CA GLU A 1048 -10.90 16.57 -59.07
C GLU A 1048 -11.95 16.09 -58.02
N SER A 1049 -13.25 16.13 -58.34
CA SER A 1049 -14.42 16.05 -57.43
C SER A 1049 -15.61 15.37 -58.15
N VAL A 1050 -16.80 15.04 -57.58
CA VAL A 1050 -17.50 15.21 -56.27
C VAL A 1050 -18.28 13.87 -56.02
N GLN A 1051 -19.04 13.55 -54.94
CA GLN A 1051 -19.73 14.22 -53.81
C GLN A 1051 -19.38 13.50 -52.47
N ALA A 1052 -19.45 14.12 -51.27
CA ALA A 1052 -20.59 14.31 -50.34
C ALA A 1052 -21.32 13.00 -49.89
N THR A 1053 -21.69 12.79 -48.62
CA THR A 1053 -22.10 13.79 -47.60
C THR A 1053 -21.83 13.33 -46.15
N ASP A 1054 -21.22 14.20 -45.34
CA ASP A 1054 -21.35 14.44 -43.87
C ASP A 1054 -21.15 13.31 -42.80
N HIS A 1055 -20.72 13.59 -41.55
CA HIS A 1055 -20.41 14.87 -40.87
C HIS A 1055 -19.23 14.75 -39.85
N ALA A 1056 -18.70 15.89 -39.40
CA ALA A 1056 -17.60 16.07 -38.42
C ALA A 1056 -17.83 15.39 -37.04
N ALA A 1057 -16.84 15.00 -36.22
CA ALA A 1057 -15.44 15.41 -35.97
C ALA A 1057 -15.23 16.56 -34.93
N SER A 1058 -14.66 16.18 -33.77
CA SER A 1058 -13.62 16.85 -32.95
C SER A 1058 -13.67 18.35 -32.59
N LEU A 1059 -13.24 18.69 -31.36
CA LEU A 1059 -11.92 19.34 -31.13
C LEU A 1059 -11.49 19.46 -29.66
N LEU A 1060 -10.22 19.83 -29.47
CA LEU A 1060 -9.55 20.08 -28.20
C LEU A 1060 -9.29 21.59 -27.98
N ALA A 1061 -9.06 21.96 -26.72
CA ALA A 1061 -8.13 23.01 -26.28
C ALA A 1061 -8.40 24.52 -26.56
N SER A 1062 -8.68 25.23 -25.45
CA SER A 1062 -7.84 26.32 -24.90
C SER A 1062 -8.14 27.82 -25.16
N THR A 1063 -7.59 28.62 -24.23
CA THR A 1063 -7.40 30.09 -24.19
C THR A 1063 -8.59 30.99 -23.84
N GLY A 1064 -8.26 32.12 -23.18
CA GLY A 1064 -8.92 33.41 -23.39
C GLY A 1064 -9.98 33.84 -22.39
N MET A 1065 -9.68 34.85 -21.56
CA MET A 1065 -10.69 35.55 -20.75
C MET A 1065 -11.22 36.81 -21.46
N ASN A 1066 -12.54 36.83 -21.68
CA ASN A 1066 -13.45 37.95 -21.30
C ASN A 1066 -13.53 39.26 -22.15
N MET A 1067 -14.72 39.88 -22.00
CA MET A 1067 -15.17 41.27 -22.26
C MET A 1067 -15.55 41.75 -23.69
N GLY A 1068 -16.70 42.44 -23.72
CA GLY A 1068 -17.24 43.21 -24.86
C GLY A 1068 -18.37 42.49 -25.63
N THR A 1069 -19.48 43.11 -26.05
CA THR A 1069 -19.96 44.52 -25.95
C THR A 1069 -21.51 44.54 -26.06
N VAL A 1070 -22.24 45.31 -25.22
CA VAL A 1070 -22.95 46.59 -25.52
C VAL A 1070 -24.41 46.47 -26.01
N ALA A 1071 -25.25 47.42 -25.52
CA ALA A 1071 -26.60 47.81 -25.96
C ALA A 1071 -27.73 46.76 -25.90
N GLY A 1072 -28.79 47.09 -25.14
CA GLY A 1072 -30.07 46.37 -25.16
C GLY A 1072 -31.16 47.12 -25.93
N VAL A 1073 -32.38 46.60 -25.87
CA VAL A 1073 -33.65 47.31 -26.19
C VAL A 1073 -34.68 46.97 -25.11
N THR A 1074 -35.53 47.93 -24.77
CA THR A 1074 -36.56 47.85 -23.73
C THR A 1074 -37.90 47.34 -24.27
N ILE A 1075 -38.67 46.62 -23.45
CA ILE A 1075 -40.15 46.54 -23.35
C ILE A 1075 -40.42 45.50 -22.24
N MET A 1076 -40.80 45.83 -21.00
CA MET A 1076 -42.09 46.35 -20.48
C MET A 1076 -43.33 45.55 -20.94
N LEU A 1077 -44.38 45.32 -20.15
CA LEU A 1077 -44.63 45.21 -18.70
C LEU A 1077 -46.13 44.84 -18.57
N LEU A 1078 -46.58 44.26 -17.45
CA LEU A 1078 -48.01 44.07 -17.09
C LEU A 1078 -48.79 43.04 -17.97
N THR A 1079 -49.93 42.44 -17.56
CA THR A 1079 -50.82 42.72 -16.41
C THR A 1079 -51.57 41.47 -15.92
N LEU A 1080 -51.85 41.41 -14.61
CA LEU A 1080 -53.03 40.86 -13.87
C LEU A 1080 -53.89 39.67 -14.39
N GLY A 1081 -54.26 38.78 -13.45
CA GLY A 1081 -55.35 37.78 -13.55
C GLY A 1081 -55.05 36.49 -12.77
N ALA A 1082 -55.25 36.41 -11.45
CA ALA A 1082 -56.51 36.19 -10.72
C ALA A 1082 -57.13 34.79 -10.94
N GLY A 1083 -57.32 33.99 -9.86
CA GLY A 1083 -58.06 32.72 -9.94
C GLY A 1083 -57.62 31.58 -8.99
N THR A 1084 -58.04 31.66 -7.72
CA THR A 1084 -58.52 30.58 -6.83
C THR A 1084 -58.25 29.07 -7.12
N ALA A 1085 -58.13 28.31 -6.01
CA ALA A 1085 -58.58 26.90 -5.85
C ALA A 1085 -57.76 25.79 -6.59
N LEU A 1086 -57.78 24.51 -6.18
CA LEU A 1086 -57.94 23.81 -4.87
C LEU A 1086 -57.70 22.31 -5.17
N THR A 1087 -57.12 21.53 -4.24
CA THR A 1087 -57.24 20.04 -4.14
C THR A 1087 -56.71 19.14 -5.31
N VAL A 1088 -56.36 17.85 -5.14
CA VAL A 1088 -55.71 17.12 -4.02
C VAL A 1088 -55.26 15.69 -4.46
N LYS A 1089 -54.29 15.10 -3.74
CA LYS A 1089 -53.99 13.65 -3.56
C LYS A 1089 -53.41 12.79 -4.70
N ARG A 1090 -52.58 11.85 -4.22
CA ARG A 1090 -52.27 10.48 -4.72
C ARG A 1090 -51.38 10.43 -5.98
N ARG A 1091 -50.37 9.56 -6.04
CA ARG A 1091 -50.20 8.25 -5.36
C ARG A 1091 -48.73 7.96 -5.02
N ASN A 1092 -48.54 7.23 -3.92
CA ASN A 1092 -47.31 6.61 -3.41
C ASN A 1092 -46.18 7.58 -3.03
#